data_AF-A0A7M1QUQ6-F1
#
_entry.id   AF-A0A7M1QUQ6-F1
#
_cell.length_a   1.000
_cell.length_b   1.000
_cell.length_c   1.000
_cell.angle_alpha   90.00
_cell.angle_beta   90.00
_cell.angle_gamma   90.00
#
_symmetry.space_group_name_H-M   'P 1'
#
loop_
_entity.id
_entity.type
_entity.pdbx_description
1 polymer ?
#
loop_
_entity_poly.entity_id
_entity_poly.type
_entity_poly.pdbx_seq_one_letter_code
_entity_poly.pdbx_strand_id
1 'polypeptide(L)'
;MKLSKMTASVALAALVVGSGGVVTASTAAAADGDSVAATGGEKAAVTINVLKGKVPTTNAPDTLRAPEEATDGSAAYKGDEAGVTEIAAGTENDKLEMNGWNTWKDVYLQYGLDAPREIREVRLHHNQYSTSISTFKNVRVQIATDEEFANVVYDSNTADYQETRQTKGQPQIFTLPQPVTGQYVRVWQRGHYIESTTGSWKGMSNKVRFREIEVMATATEDEAKQAAPRNVAAKKIPYVYGLTPSNIEAITDGKWDDNYAVHNTPGESWLQFEFKNTYDVTGIRLGLEPGTYESVQAYVLSGPATSISKSTGLPEGAPAPVYAASNLEVKDPIEVAIPGGSQKGSTVRFVIKKDAKSPVKYSEVEIQASGDSFDETDAAYVAPTSAYDTLVWADEFDSPTIDESKWNIIDGMANHGAIYNRKAVGIKKGLEGDKDNGYLAITSKNYGTKEALKDAVGWDPYPGQPLNDKQTWSSGRLESKNKYSFEYGRMAVRAKVNDSQGIWPAIWMLAQDETGHDEIDVLEYLGQEPWTAYMTNHFGVLKHTYSKHHGTAGIYEAWSQKFHVYEVEWSPEKITWSIDGKQWFSTSKDCSPSCDSRHTLPMFPILETQVGDGWVGDVDYTKRWTKQDSDFLVDWVRVYQKADQDRVRFDDLEEERPANGIYRLAPVSQDNVIAKTTGDGPADNKNHFFYGGQPRYEDSRLVSADEPGEIIYKADGIKEVRLTTYYKTVPGYRDGNDEGKSIRSLLTGKLDFTVMTSVDGKKWDSHELTVHDNFVEPSPAYARHTMYVRDLPASAAYVKLMFPKVDGVTYRAGGKDVPVVSEDVQLAKVTFLQKKHAVDWTDLTPATPVKPSVPWSELTPATPVKPSVPTSPVASELAKPNKRLPNTGVAIGSLVALSAGLLGAGVVMRRRAE
;
A
#
# COMPACT_ATOMS: atom_id res chain seq x y z
N MET A 1 9.94 3.22 -39.71
CA MET A 1 9.96 4.02 -40.94
C MET A 1 9.81 5.49 -40.57
N LYS A 2 10.75 6.34 -41.01
CA LYS A 2 10.86 7.82 -40.90
C LYS A 2 10.88 8.49 -39.50
N LEU A 3 12.11 8.78 -39.06
CA LEU A 3 12.51 9.79 -38.06
C LEU A 3 12.48 11.22 -38.64
N SER A 4 12.29 12.22 -37.78
CA SER A 4 12.71 13.63 -37.98
C SER A 4 12.82 14.34 -36.62
N LYS A 5 13.97 14.27 -35.93
CA LYS A 5 14.90 15.39 -35.65
C LYS A 5 14.33 16.82 -35.78
N MET A 6 14.35 17.57 -34.68
CA MET A 6 14.40 19.04 -34.68
C MET A 6 15.47 19.52 -33.70
N THR A 7 16.39 20.31 -34.24
CA THR A 7 17.54 20.95 -33.58
C THR A 7 17.20 22.36 -33.11
N ALA A 8 17.77 22.74 -31.98
CA ALA A 8 17.76 24.08 -31.41
C ALA A 8 18.54 25.10 -32.26
N SER A 9 18.16 26.38 -32.17
CA SER A 9 19.05 27.51 -32.46
C SER A 9 18.67 28.72 -31.60
N VAL A 10 19.71 29.25 -30.97
CA VAL A 10 19.79 30.47 -30.16
C VAL A 10 19.88 31.68 -31.09
N ALA A 11 19.27 32.81 -30.73
CA ALA A 11 19.64 34.12 -31.27
C ALA A 11 19.54 35.22 -30.20
N LEU A 12 20.60 36.03 -30.15
CA LEU A 12 20.95 37.06 -29.21
C LEU A 12 20.45 38.46 -29.66
N ALA A 13 20.35 39.36 -28.70
CA ALA A 13 19.88 40.75 -28.70
C ALA A 13 20.32 41.70 -29.83
N ALA A 14 19.51 42.77 -30.05
CA ALA A 14 20.00 44.13 -30.27
C ALA A 14 18.95 45.21 -29.98
N LEU A 15 19.40 46.25 -29.28
CA LEU A 15 18.76 47.49 -28.85
C LEU A 15 18.73 48.53 -30.00
N VAL A 16 17.66 49.31 -30.18
CA VAL A 16 17.70 50.60 -30.90
C VAL A 16 16.80 51.64 -30.23
N VAL A 17 17.38 52.83 -30.01
CA VAL A 17 16.85 54.06 -29.43
C VAL A 17 16.16 54.91 -30.51
N GLY A 18 15.11 55.69 -30.18
CA GLY A 18 14.69 56.81 -31.04
C GLY A 18 13.34 57.49 -30.79
N SER A 19 13.35 58.49 -29.90
CA SER A 19 12.72 59.84 -30.05
C SER A 19 11.24 60.04 -30.47
N GLY A 20 10.47 60.67 -29.56
CA GLY A 20 10.04 62.08 -29.72
C GLY A 20 8.62 62.42 -30.21
N GLY A 21 7.89 63.22 -29.41
CA GLY A 21 6.80 64.14 -29.81
C GLY A 21 5.37 63.66 -29.53
N VAL A 22 4.71 64.00 -28.41
CA VAL A 22 3.97 65.23 -28.06
C VAL A 22 2.86 65.62 -29.05
N VAL A 23 1.59 65.39 -28.70
CA VAL A 23 0.46 66.33 -28.87
C VAL A 23 -0.56 66.11 -27.73
N THR A 24 -1.14 67.23 -27.30
CA THR A 24 -1.85 67.58 -26.07
C THR A 24 -3.38 67.35 -26.05
N ALA A 25 -3.89 67.07 -24.85
CA ALA A 25 -5.09 67.59 -24.14
C ALA A 25 -6.51 67.58 -24.78
N SER A 26 -7.49 66.99 -24.09
CA SER A 26 -8.47 67.69 -23.22
C SER A 26 -9.45 66.66 -22.56
N THR A 27 -9.45 66.52 -21.22
CA THR A 27 -10.39 67.05 -20.19
C THR A 27 -11.80 66.44 -20.10
N ALA A 28 -12.06 65.74 -18.98
CA ALA A 28 -13.21 65.84 -18.05
C ALA A 28 -13.10 64.67 -17.04
N ALA A 29 -12.62 64.80 -15.79
CA ALA A 29 -13.05 65.56 -14.61
C ALA A 29 -14.32 65.03 -13.90
N ALA A 30 -14.11 64.30 -12.79
CA ALA A 30 -14.82 64.33 -11.48
C ALA A 30 -14.18 63.23 -10.59
N ALA A 31 -13.33 63.53 -9.59
CA ALA A 31 -13.64 64.04 -8.23
C ALA A 31 -14.40 62.97 -7.39
N ASP A 32 -14.03 62.55 -6.18
CA ASP A 32 -13.07 62.94 -5.13
C ASP A 32 -12.70 61.66 -4.34
N GLY A 33 -11.50 61.49 -3.74
CA GLY A 33 -11.13 62.01 -2.41
C GLY A 33 -11.65 61.05 -1.33
N ASP A 34 -10.84 60.39 -0.50
CA ASP A 34 -9.82 61.00 0.34
C ASP A 34 -8.69 60.05 0.74
N SER A 35 -7.51 60.66 0.77
CA SER A 35 -6.23 60.15 1.25
C SER A 35 -6.20 59.98 2.77
N VAL A 36 -5.84 58.79 3.23
CA VAL A 36 -5.19 58.63 4.54
C VAL A 36 -3.69 58.63 4.30
N ALA A 37 -3.02 59.54 4.98
CA ALA A 37 -1.59 59.77 4.96
C ALA A 37 -0.80 58.46 5.14
N ALA A 38 -0.03 58.10 4.12
CA ALA A 38 1.06 57.15 4.26
C ALA A 38 2.14 57.81 5.13
N THR A 39 2.14 57.50 6.42
CA THR A 39 3.37 57.53 7.20
C THR A 39 4.32 56.55 6.51
N GLY A 40 5.31 57.10 5.80
CA GLY A 40 6.39 56.32 5.20
C GLY A 40 7.19 55.62 6.29
N GLY A 41 6.71 54.45 6.73
CA GLY A 41 7.57 53.45 7.32
C GLY A 41 8.40 52.87 6.18
N GLU A 42 9.72 52.98 6.26
CA GLU A 42 10.60 52.19 5.41
C GLU A 42 10.14 50.73 5.45
N LYS A 43 9.80 50.15 4.30
CA LYS A 43 9.63 48.71 4.20
C LYS A 43 10.94 48.08 4.69
N ALA A 44 10.88 47.33 5.79
CA ALA A 44 12.02 46.59 6.28
C ALA A 44 12.58 45.72 5.15
N ALA A 45 13.88 45.87 4.85
CA ALA A 45 14.52 45.10 3.80
C ALA A 45 14.48 43.60 4.16
N VAL A 46 14.07 42.75 3.21
CA VAL A 46 14.04 41.30 3.39
C VAL A 46 15.48 40.82 3.60
N THR A 47 15.71 40.03 4.65
CA THR A 47 17.02 39.43 4.93
C THR A 47 16.99 37.93 4.70
N ILE A 48 18.02 37.38 4.09
CA ILE A 48 18.19 35.94 3.86
C ILE A 48 19.50 35.44 4.49
N ASN A 49 19.56 34.14 4.83
CA ASN A 49 20.81 33.49 5.20
C ASN A 49 21.65 33.23 3.94
N VAL A 50 22.75 33.96 3.78
CA VAL A 50 23.64 33.86 2.60
C VAL A 50 24.72 32.80 2.75
N LEU A 51 24.75 32.08 3.89
CA LEU A 51 25.73 31.03 4.15
C LEU A 51 25.28 29.64 3.71
N LYS A 52 24.00 29.46 3.35
CA LYS A 52 23.42 28.16 3.04
C LYS A 52 24.19 27.43 1.93
N GLY A 53 24.61 26.20 2.20
CA GLY A 53 25.37 25.34 1.29
C GLY A 53 26.85 25.71 1.11
N LYS A 54 27.41 26.60 1.93
CA LYS A 54 28.81 27.03 1.84
C LYS A 54 29.71 26.18 2.72
N VAL A 55 30.85 25.72 2.18
CA VAL A 55 31.85 24.97 2.94
C VAL A 55 32.91 25.94 3.51
N PRO A 56 33.25 25.86 4.81
CA PRO A 56 34.26 26.72 5.42
C PRO A 56 35.69 26.33 5.07
N THR A 57 36.57 27.32 5.14
CA THR A 57 38.02 27.13 5.33
C THR A 57 38.40 27.37 6.80
N THR A 58 39.59 26.91 7.21
CA THR A 58 40.02 27.00 8.61
C THR A 58 41.54 27.03 8.76
N ASN A 59 42.04 27.50 9.91
CA ASN A 59 43.42 27.36 10.36
C ASN A 59 43.76 26.00 11.01
N ALA A 60 42.81 25.08 11.17
CA ALA A 60 43.06 23.71 11.64
C ALA A 60 42.35 22.66 10.76
N PRO A 61 42.72 22.55 9.47
CA PRO A 61 41.99 21.72 8.50
C PRO A 61 42.02 20.22 8.85
N ASP A 62 43.10 19.74 9.48
CA ASP A 62 43.26 18.33 9.83
C ASP A 62 42.19 17.83 10.83
N THR A 63 41.61 18.74 11.60
CA THR A 63 40.61 18.44 12.64
C THR A 63 39.18 18.83 12.27
N LEU A 64 38.97 19.41 11.08
CA LEU A 64 37.63 19.77 10.58
C LEU A 64 36.85 18.51 10.17
N ARG A 65 35.60 18.40 10.62
CA ARG A 65 34.68 17.29 10.33
C ARG A 65 33.29 17.83 9.99
N ALA A 66 32.63 17.18 9.03
CA ALA A 66 31.31 17.54 8.50
C ALA A 66 31.15 19.05 8.23
N PRO A 67 32.05 19.63 7.40
CA PRO A 67 32.13 21.08 7.20
C PRO A 67 30.86 21.71 6.60
N GLU A 68 29.99 20.91 5.97
CA GLU A 68 28.72 21.32 5.38
C GLU A 68 27.58 21.48 6.38
N GLU A 69 27.60 20.78 7.53
CA GLU A 69 26.46 20.69 8.46
C GLU A 69 26.08 22.05 9.05
N ALA A 70 27.05 22.91 9.38
CA ALA A 70 26.78 24.25 9.92
C ALA A 70 26.21 25.24 8.88
N THR A 71 25.90 24.78 7.67
CA THR A 71 25.30 25.59 6.59
C THR A 71 24.21 24.83 5.85
N ASP A 72 23.70 23.73 6.41
CA ASP A 72 22.66 22.91 5.78
C ASP A 72 21.28 23.61 5.80
N GLY A 73 21.17 24.72 6.54
CA GLY A 73 19.94 25.50 6.70
C GLY A 73 19.02 24.94 7.78
N SER A 74 19.53 24.05 8.64
CA SER A 74 18.81 23.40 9.73
C SER A 74 19.53 23.58 11.07
N ALA A 75 19.06 24.51 11.89
CA ALA A 75 19.49 24.66 13.28
C ALA A 75 19.00 23.55 14.25
N ALA A 76 18.25 22.55 13.75
CA ALA A 76 17.60 21.53 14.54
C ALA A 76 18.60 20.66 15.31
N TYR A 77 18.30 20.36 16.59
CA TYR A 77 19.13 19.49 17.41
C TYR A 77 18.88 18.01 17.05
N LYS A 78 19.86 17.38 16.41
CA LYS A 78 19.79 15.97 15.94
C LYS A 78 20.45 14.98 16.92
N GLY A 79 20.95 15.46 18.06
CA GLY A 79 21.69 14.67 19.06
C GLY A 79 23.01 15.35 19.45
N ASP A 80 23.69 14.84 20.50
CA ASP A 80 24.88 15.49 21.08
C ASP A 80 26.07 15.55 20.08
N GLU A 81 26.09 14.66 19.08
CA GLU A 81 27.19 14.51 18.09
C GLU A 81 26.74 14.47 16.63
N ALA A 82 25.43 14.55 16.35
CA ALA A 82 24.89 14.45 14.99
C ALA A 82 24.46 15.83 14.47
N GLY A 83 24.67 16.07 13.18
CA GLY A 83 24.26 17.33 12.54
C GLY A 83 25.05 18.55 13.00
N VAL A 84 26.37 18.41 13.15
CA VAL A 84 27.26 19.49 13.58
C VAL A 84 28.54 19.51 12.76
N THR A 85 28.98 20.70 12.38
CA THR A 85 30.37 20.91 11.96
C THR A 85 31.24 20.97 13.20
N GLU A 86 32.32 20.18 13.23
CA GLU A 86 33.28 20.11 14.33
C GLU A 86 34.68 20.54 13.89
N ILE A 87 35.36 21.29 14.75
CA ILE A 87 36.79 21.56 14.65
C ILE A 87 37.45 21.54 16.03
N ALA A 88 38.64 20.95 16.13
CA ALA A 88 39.34 20.83 17.41
C ALA A 88 40.40 21.93 17.59
N ALA A 89 40.34 22.65 18.73
CA ALA A 89 41.24 23.74 19.10
C ALA A 89 42.62 23.28 19.63
N GLY A 90 42.77 21.99 19.93
CA GLY A 90 43.99 21.40 20.49
C GLY A 90 43.80 19.93 20.82
N THR A 91 44.55 19.39 21.78
CA THR A 91 44.41 17.99 22.24
C THR A 91 44.05 17.98 23.72
N GLU A 92 42.98 17.27 24.08
CA GLU A 92 42.58 17.08 25.47
C GLU A 92 43.56 16.15 26.19
N ASN A 93 43.96 16.52 27.41
CA ASN A 93 44.81 15.72 28.28
C ASN A 93 44.28 15.76 29.71
N ASP A 94 43.66 14.66 30.13
CA ASP A 94 43.03 14.48 31.44
C ASP A 94 43.99 14.60 32.63
N LYS A 95 45.30 14.55 32.39
CA LYS A 95 46.35 14.75 33.41
C LYS A 95 46.72 16.22 33.62
N LEU A 96 46.24 17.13 32.77
CA LEU A 96 46.50 18.57 32.86
C LEU A 96 45.25 19.30 33.39
N GLU A 97 45.48 20.43 34.06
CA GLU A 97 44.39 21.29 34.51
C GLU A 97 43.49 21.70 33.33
N MET A 98 42.17 21.59 33.52
CA MET A 98 41.15 21.88 32.51
C MET A 98 41.45 21.20 31.15
N ASN A 99 41.86 19.93 31.18
CA ASN A 99 42.19 19.13 29.99
C ASN A 99 43.31 19.71 29.11
N GLY A 100 44.16 20.58 29.66
CA GLY A 100 45.21 21.23 28.88
C GLY A 100 44.76 22.46 28.09
N TRP A 101 43.60 23.04 28.43
CA TRP A 101 43.02 24.27 27.86
C TRP A 101 44.04 25.35 27.48
N ASN A 102 44.98 25.64 28.38
CA ASN A 102 45.99 26.70 28.19
C ASN A 102 46.95 26.45 27.02
N THR A 103 46.98 25.24 26.47
CA THR A 103 47.81 24.86 25.32
C THR A 103 47.08 24.95 23.98
N TRP A 104 45.76 25.12 24.00
CA TRP A 104 44.93 25.18 22.80
C TRP A 104 44.98 26.57 22.15
N LYS A 105 44.76 26.62 20.84
CA LYS A 105 44.75 27.86 20.05
C LYS A 105 43.34 28.19 19.61
N ASP A 106 43.04 29.47 19.39
CA ASP A 106 41.77 29.83 18.75
C ASP A 106 41.76 29.22 17.33
N VAL A 107 40.68 28.55 16.99
CA VAL A 107 40.40 28.03 15.66
C VAL A 107 39.26 28.83 15.03
N TYR A 108 39.22 28.89 13.70
CA TYR A 108 38.13 29.56 13.00
C TYR A 108 37.47 28.70 11.93
N LEU A 109 36.21 29.02 11.65
CA LEU A 109 35.55 28.71 10.39
C LEU A 109 35.39 29.99 9.58
N GLN A 110 35.87 30.00 8.35
CA GLN A 110 35.87 31.13 7.44
C GLN A 110 35.06 30.79 6.19
N TYR A 111 34.15 31.68 5.82
CA TYR A 111 33.25 31.52 4.70
C TYR A 111 33.40 32.70 3.74
N GLY A 112 33.50 32.39 2.45
CA GLY A 112 33.38 33.38 1.37
C GLY A 112 31.96 33.39 0.80
N LEU A 113 31.41 34.58 0.62
CA LEU A 113 30.13 34.81 -0.05
C LEU A 113 30.35 35.01 -1.55
N ASP A 114 29.35 34.68 -2.36
CA ASP A 114 29.45 34.76 -3.84
C ASP A 114 29.67 36.19 -4.35
N ALA A 115 29.23 37.18 -3.57
CA ALA A 115 29.43 38.60 -3.81
C ALA A 115 29.42 39.35 -2.47
N PRO A 116 29.91 40.60 -2.42
CA PRO A 116 29.72 41.47 -1.26
C PRO A 116 28.23 41.61 -0.91
N ARG A 117 27.89 41.45 0.36
CA ARG A 117 26.52 41.53 0.89
C ARG A 117 26.43 42.56 2.00
N GLU A 118 25.31 43.26 2.07
CA GLU A 118 24.97 44.09 3.22
C GLU A 118 24.49 43.19 4.38
N ILE A 119 25.41 42.82 5.27
CA ILE A 119 25.17 41.94 6.40
C ILE A 119 24.63 42.75 7.58
N ARG A 120 23.59 42.21 8.22
CA ARG A 120 22.88 42.84 9.35
C ARG A 120 23.02 42.07 10.65
N GLU A 121 23.16 40.75 10.56
CA GLU A 121 23.20 39.89 11.72
C GLU A 121 23.97 38.60 11.42
N VAL A 122 24.68 38.07 12.41
CA VAL A 122 25.28 36.73 12.37
C VAL A 122 24.74 35.94 13.55
N ARG A 123 24.27 34.72 13.31
CA ARG A 123 23.72 33.84 14.34
C ARG A 123 24.55 32.57 14.43
N LEU A 124 25.00 32.24 15.63
CA LEU A 124 25.74 31.01 15.89
C LEU A 124 24.85 30.04 16.66
N HIS A 125 24.43 28.96 16.02
CA HIS A 125 23.75 27.86 16.68
C HIS A 125 24.78 26.85 17.16
N HIS A 126 25.37 27.13 18.33
CA HIS A 126 26.32 26.23 18.98
C HIS A 126 25.72 24.86 19.28
N ASN A 127 26.53 23.81 19.32
CA ASN A 127 26.09 22.48 19.76
C ASN A 127 25.46 22.50 21.17
N GLN A 128 24.54 21.56 21.41
CA GLN A 128 23.85 21.40 22.69
C GLN A 128 24.18 20.03 23.29
N TYR A 129 24.00 19.92 24.61
CA TYR A 129 24.05 18.64 25.31
C TYR A 129 22.79 18.43 26.13
N SER A 130 22.10 17.30 25.99
CA SER A 130 20.79 17.06 26.64
C SER A 130 20.74 17.39 28.15
N THR A 131 21.80 17.04 28.90
CA THR A 131 21.87 17.18 30.38
C THR A 131 22.95 18.13 30.89
N SER A 132 23.47 19.02 30.03
CA SER A 132 24.52 19.99 30.40
C SER A 132 24.23 21.40 29.86
N ILE A 133 24.98 22.39 30.34
CA ILE A 133 25.06 23.75 29.77
C ILE A 133 26.52 24.06 29.45
N SER A 134 26.74 24.87 28.40
CA SER A 134 28.09 25.20 27.93
C SER A 134 28.44 26.67 28.11
N THR A 135 29.70 26.96 28.45
CA THR A 135 30.31 28.27 28.28
C THR A 135 31.30 28.19 27.12
N PHE A 136 30.92 28.71 25.96
CA PHE A 136 31.74 28.75 24.76
C PHE A 136 32.82 29.81 24.92
N LYS A 137 34.06 29.41 24.67
CA LYS A 137 35.22 30.20 25.06
C LYS A 137 35.84 30.91 23.86
N ASN A 138 36.18 32.19 24.05
CA ASN A 138 36.79 33.05 23.03
C ASN A 138 36.00 33.13 21.72
N VAL A 139 34.68 33.30 21.80
CA VAL A 139 33.86 33.51 20.60
C VAL A 139 34.14 34.90 20.02
N ARG A 140 34.41 34.98 18.72
CA ARG A 140 34.57 36.24 17.97
C ARG A 140 34.06 36.08 16.55
N VAL A 141 33.28 37.03 16.07
CA VAL A 141 32.83 37.12 14.68
C VAL A 141 33.51 38.30 14.01
N GLN A 142 34.10 38.06 12.84
CA GLN A 142 34.67 39.09 11.97
C GLN A 142 33.97 39.06 10.62
N ILE A 143 33.80 40.23 10.02
CA ILE A 143 33.32 40.39 8.64
C ILE A 143 34.36 41.25 7.90
N ALA A 144 34.77 40.81 6.71
CA ALA A 144 35.77 41.48 5.89
C ALA A 144 35.33 41.60 4.44
N THR A 145 36.01 42.49 3.71
CA THR A 145 35.83 42.68 2.27
C THR A 145 36.82 41.87 1.43
N ASP A 146 37.83 41.28 2.05
CA ASP A 146 38.85 40.41 1.44
C ASP A 146 39.04 39.11 2.23
N GLU A 147 39.55 38.08 1.57
CA GLU A 147 39.66 36.71 2.09
C GLU A 147 40.72 36.58 3.19
N GLU A 148 41.76 37.41 3.15
CA GLU A 148 42.84 37.44 4.12
C GLU A 148 42.43 38.14 5.43
N PHE A 149 41.29 38.85 5.43
CA PHE A 149 40.82 39.72 6.52
C PHE A 149 41.80 40.86 6.82
N ALA A 150 42.44 41.42 5.78
CA ALA A 150 43.22 42.65 5.88
C ALA A 150 42.30 43.88 6.08
N ASN A 151 41.08 43.86 5.54
CA ASN A 151 40.07 44.92 5.65
C ASN A 151 38.82 44.41 6.37
N VAL A 152 38.91 44.32 7.70
CA VAL A 152 37.79 43.96 8.59
C VAL A 152 36.85 45.15 8.74
N VAL A 153 35.58 44.98 8.36
CA VAL A 153 34.53 45.99 8.46
C VAL A 153 33.65 45.84 9.70
N TYR A 154 33.67 44.67 10.33
CA TYR A 154 33.04 44.43 11.63
C TYR A 154 33.83 43.40 12.44
N ASP A 155 33.94 43.64 13.74
CA ASP A 155 34.60 42.75 14.68
C ASP A 155 33.86 42.78 16.03
N SER A 156 33.36 41.64 16.47
CA SER A 156 32.62 41.54 17.74
C SER A 156 33.50 41.70 18.98
N ASN A 157 34.84 41.73 18.81
CA ASN A 157 35.82 41.41 19.84
C ASN A 157 35.65 39.98 20.37
N THR A 158 36.67 39.49 21.08
CA THR A 158 36.68 38.15 21.67
C THR A 158 35.96 38.17 23.01
N ALA A 159 34.97 37.31 23.19
CA ALA A 159 34.23 37.16 24.45
C ALA A 159 33.77 35.72 24.67
N ASP A 160 33.58 35.34 25.93
CA ASP A 160 32.92 34.08 26.27
C ASP A 160 31.41 34.21 26.09
N TYR A 161 30.75 33.15 25.63
CA TYR A 161 29.30 33.05 25.57
C TYR A 161 28.80 31.95 26.51
N GLN A 162 28.04 32.36 27.54
CA GLN A 162 27.51 31.43 28.54
C GLN A 162 26.06 31.05 28.22
N GLU A 163 25.82 29.76 28.07
CA GLU A 163 24.50 29.20 27.97
C GLU A 163 23.83 29.14 29.37
N THR A 164 22.54 29.46 29.42
CA THR A 164 21.71 29.35 30.63
C THR A 164 20.61 28.32 30.41
N ARG A 165 19.88 27.91 31.46
CA ARG A 165 18.71 27.04 31.28
C ARG A 165 17.63 27.63 30.37
N GLN A 166 17.55 28.96 30.27
CA GLN A 166 16.57 29.67 29.45
C GLN A 166 17.06 29.88 28.01
N THR A 167 18.35 30.11 27.84
CA THR A 167 18.97 30.37 26.52
C THR A 167 19.52 29.11 25.87
N LYS A 168 19.38 27.95 26.53
CA LYS A 168 19.86 26.67 26.02
C LYS A 168 19.28 26.36 24.66
N GLY A 169 20.17 26.17 23.69
CA GLY A 169 19.81 25.90 22.31
C GLY A 169 19.34 27.07 21.46
N GLN A 170 19.19 28.26 22.04
CA GLN A 170 18.94 29.48 21.29
C GLN A 170 20.24 29.95 20.62
N PRO A 171 20.17 30.60 19.44
CA PRO A 171 21.35 31.13 18.79
C PRO A 171 22.02 32.22 19.63
N GLN A 172 23.36 32.26 19.58
CA GLN A 172 24.09 33.47 19.94
C GLN A 172 23.97 34.46 18.79
N ILE A 173 23.33 35.60 19.04
CA ILE A 173 23.03 36.60 18.01
C ILE A 173 24.03 37.76 18.09
N PHE A 174 24.69 38.05 16.98
CA PHE A 174 25.50 39.25 16.76
C PHE A 174 24.72 40.19 15.85
N THR A 175 23.90 41.05 16.45
CA THR A 175 23.20 42.12 15.71
C THR A 175 24.17 43.27 15.45
N LEU A 176 24.30 43.68 14.20
CA LEU A 176 25.19 44.77 13.83
C LEU A 176 24.46 46.11 14.05
N PRO A 177 25.05 47.10 14.75
CA PRO A 177 24.41 48.38 15.02
C PRO A 177 24.00 49.14 13.75
N GLN A 178 24.74 48.92 12.66
CA GLN A 178 24.41 49.33 11.30
C GLN A 178 24.79 48.20 10.33
N PRO A 179 24.05 48.02 9.22
CA PRO A 179 24.43 47.05 8.21
C PRO A 179 25.83 47.34 7.66
N VAL A 180 26.65 46.30 7.47
CA VAL A 180 28.00 46.42 6.91
C VAL A 180 28.09 45.65 5.60
N THR A 181 28.77 46.20 4.60
CA THR A 181 29.05 45.46 3.37
C THR A 181 30.28 44.60 3.54
N GLY A 182 30.13 43.29 3.45
CA GLY A 182 31.24 42.32 3.55
C GLY A 182 31.04 41.13 2.63
N GLN A 183 32.13 40.47 2.28
CA GLN A 183 32.12 39.26 1.44
C GLN A 183 32.65 38.03 2.18
N TYR A 184 33.35 38.21 3.29
CA TYR A 184 33.93 37.11 4.05
C TYR A 184 33.52 37.21 5.52
N VAL A 185 33.15 36.07 6.11
CA VAL A 185 32.79 35.96 7.53
C VAL A 185 33.69 34.92 8.19
N ARG A 186 34.25 35.26 9.35
CA ARG A 186 35.12 34.37 10.13
C ARG A 186 34.64 34.29 11.57
N VAL A 187 34.37 33.07 12.02
CA VAL A 187 33.90 32.75 13.37
C VAL A 187 35.02 32.03 14.12
N TRP A 188 35.51 32.63 15.20
CA TRP A 188 36.56 32.09 16.05
C TRP A 188 36.00 31.49 17.34
N GLN A 189 36.66 30.45 17.86
CA GLN A 189 36.44 29.90 19.19
C GLN A 189 37.65 29.06 19.64
N ARG A 190 37.83 28.82 20.95
CA ARG A 190 38.92 27.96 21.50
C ARG A 190 38.46 26.67 22.17
N GLY A 191 37.15 26.42 22.17
CA GLY A 191 36.51 25.26 22.81
C GLY A 191 35.36 25.71 23.70
N HIS A 192 34.97 24.88 24.66
CA HIS A 192 33.91 25.24 25.60
C HIS A 192 34.02 24.48 26.92
N TYR A 193 33.55 25.12 27.99
CA TYR A 193 33.43 24.52 29.32
C TYR A 193 32.02 23.97 29.51
N ILE A 194 31.90 22.69 29.84
CA ILE A 194 30.62 21.98 29.98
C ILE A 194 30.38 21.73 31.47
N GLU A 195 29.16 22.02 31.94
CA GLU A 195 28.73 21.73 33.30
C GLU A 195 27.41 20.95 33.28
N SER A 196 27.39 19.81 33.97
CA SER A 196 26.19 18.99 34.10
C SER A 196 25.10 19.73 34.88
N THR A 197 23.85 19.64 34.41
CA THR A 197 22.70 20.23 35.12
C THR A 197 22.03 19.26 36.09
N THR A 198 22.44 17.98 36.07
CA THR A 198 21.86 16.88 36.87
C THR A 198 22.89 16.16 37.75
N GLY A 199 24.20 16.28 37.46
CA GLY A 199 25.29 15.68 38.21
C GLY A 199 26.37 16.70 38.62
N SER A 200 27.47 16.22 39.19
CA SER A 200 28.61 17.06 39.63
C SER A 200 29.72 17.19 38.59
N TRP A 201 29.59 16.53 37.44
CA TRP A 201 30.60 16.53 36.39
C TRP A 201 30.67 17.90 35.69
N LYS A 202 31.90 18.37 35.49
CA LYS A 202 32.22 19.57 34.73
C LYS A 202 33.61 19.43 34.12
N GLY A 203 33.82 20.00 32.94
CA GLY A 203 35.08 19.82 32.22
C GLY A 203 35.23 20.73 31.02
N MET A 204 36.45 20.86 30.53
CA MET A 204 36.74 21.64 29.32
C MET A 204 36.80 20.71 28.10
N SER A 205 36.20 21.11 26.99
CA SER A 205 36.34 20.40 25.72
C SER A 205 37.02 21.24 24.64
N ASN A 206 37.92 20.61 23.88
CA ASN A 206 38.64 21.22 22.75
C ASN A 206 37.77 21.34 21.49
N LYS A 207 36.59 20.73 21.50
CA LYS A 207 35.69 20.66 20.35
C LYS A 207 34.92 21.97 20.20
N VAL A 208 35.02 22.60 19.05
CA VAL A 208 34.19 23.72 18.62
C VAL A 208 33.16 23.14 17.65
N ARG A 209 31.88 23.25 17.99
CA ARG A 209 30.79 22.60 17.25
C ARG A 209 29.63 23.55 16.99
N PHE A 210 29.19 23.62 15.74
CA PHE A 210 28.03 24.41 15.31
C PHE A 210 27.02 23.50 14.61
N ARG A 211 25.74 23.64 14.97
CA ARG A 211 24.62 23.04 14.24
C ARG A 211 24.26 23.85 13.00
N GLU A 212 24.37 25.17 13.09
CA GLU A 212 24.10 26.11 11.99
C GLU A 212 24.83 27.43 12.30
N ILE A 213 25.32 28.08 11.24
CA ILE A 213 25.82 29.46 11.26
C ILE A 213 25.01 30.22 10.21
N GLU A 214 24.24 31.21 10.65
CA GLU A 214 23.46 32.05 9.73
C GLU A 214 24.16 33.40 9.56
N VAL A 215 24.35 33.83 8.31
CA VAL A 215 24.77 35.20 7.98
C VAL A 215 23.58 35.88 7.31
N MET A 216 22.91 36.74 8.06
CA MET A 216 21.70 37.42 7.60
C MET A 216 22.08 38.69 6.86
N ALA A 217 21.84 38.71 5.56
CA ALA A 217 22.13 39.86 4.70
C ALA A 217 20.89 40.31 3.94
N THR A 218 20.89 41.58 3.54
CA THR A 218 19.85 42.14 2.67
C THR A 218 19.77 41.33 1.37
N ALA A 219 18.56 40.87 1.06
CA ALA A 219 18.24 40.15 -0.16
C ALA A 219 18.25 41.12 -1.35
N THR A 220 18.72 40.65 -2.51
CA THR A 220 18.41 41.29 -3.79
C THR A 220 16.91 41.24 -4.06
N GLU A 221 16.39 42.05 -4.98
CA GLU A 221 14.96 42.04 -5.31
C GLU A 221 14.45 40.66 -5.73
N ASP A 222 15.26 39.90 -6.49
CA ASP A 222 14.86 38.59 -6.98
C ASP A 222 14.94 37.51 -5.90
N GLU A 223 15.97 37.55 -5.04
CA GLU A 223 16.04 36.72 -3.84
C GLU A 223 14.87 37.01 -2.89
N ALA A 224 14.49 38.29 -2.72
CA ALA A 224 13.36 38.68 -1.88
C ALA A 224 12.02 38.16 -2.45
N LYS A 225 11.83 38.18 -3.77
CA LYS A 225 10.66 37.57 -4.43
C LYS A 225 10.64 36.04 -4.29
N GLN A 226 11.81 35.40 -4.30
CA GLN A 226 11.90 33.95 -4.10
C GLN A 226 11.63 33.54 -2.65
N ALA A 227 12.15 34.30 -1.68
CA ALA A 227 11.97 34.05 -0.25
C ALA A 227 10.59 34.46 0.29
N ALA A 228 9.83 35.27 -0.44
CA ALA A 228 8.50 35.70 -0.01
C ALA A 228 7.55 34.50 0.16
N PRO A 229 6.75 34.46 1.24
CA PRO A 229 5.73 33.43 1.42
C PRO A 229 4.76 33.35 0.24
N ARG A 230 4.34 32.13 -0.09
CA ARG A 230 3.39 31.82 -1.16
C ARG A 230 2.27 30.95 -0.62
N ASN A 231 1.10 31.03 -1.25
CA ASN A 231 0.03 30.08 -0.96
C ASN A 231 0.41 28.69 -1.50
N VAL A 232 0.84 27.79 -0.62
CA VAL A 232 1.20 26.41 -0.99
C VAL A 232 -0.03 25.50 -1.14
N ALA A 233 -1.21 25.93 -0.69
CA ALA A 233 -2.46 25.19 -0.87
C ALA A 233 -3.08 25.37 -2.27
N ALA A 234 -2.66 26.38 -3.04
CA ALA A 234 -3.31 26.76 -4.29
C ALA A 234 -3.42 25.57 -5.27
N LYS A 235 -4.66 25.26 -5.72
CA LYS A 235 -5.01 24.14 -6.61
C LYS A 235 -4.69 22.74 -6.08
N LYS A 236 -4.24 22.60 -4.85
CA LYS A 236 -3.95 21.30 -4.27
C LYS A 236 -5.22 20.72 -3.67
N ILE A 237 -5.66 19.55 -4.14
CA ILE A 237 -6.79 18.86 -3.53
C ILE A 237 -6.38 18.36 -2.13
N PRO A 238 -7.09 18.75 -1.05
CA PRO A 238 -6.78 18.27 0.28
C PRO A 238 -7.25 16.82 0.49
N TYR A 239 -6.54 16.11 1.36
CA TYR A 239 -6.99 14.84 1.91
C TYR A 239 -8.15 15.07 2.88
N VAL A 240 -9.15 14.20 2.80
CA VAL A 240 -10.33 14.23 3.69
C VAL A 240 -10.58 12.85 4.27
N TYR A 241 -10.61 12.80 5.59
CA TYR A 241 -10.96 11.58 6.31
C TYR A 241 -12.47 11.54 6.59
N GLY A 242 -13.11 10.42 6.24
CA GLY A 242 -14.57 10.25 6.31
C GLY A 242 -15.25 10.44 4.96
N LEU A 243 -16.41 11.09 4.94
CA LEU A 243 -17.23 11.22 3.73
C LEU A 243 -16.65 12.27 2.78
N THR A 244 -16.51 11.90 1.50
CA THR A 244 -15.99 12.77 0.43
C THR A 244 -16.74 14.10 0.37
N PRO A 245 -16.08 15.26 0.31
CA PRO A 245 -16.75 16.54 0.17
C PRO A 245 -17.46 16.71 -1.18
N SER A 246 -18.47 17.57 -1.24
CA SER A 246 -18.98 18.07 -2.52
C SER A 246 -18.05 19.14 -3.09
N ASN A 247 -17.71 19.10 -4.38
CA ASN A 247 -16.92 20.14 -5.07
C ASN A 247 -15.64 20.53 -4.31
N ILE A 248 -14.80 19.54 -4.00
CA ILE A 248 -13.61 19.70 -3.15
C ILE A 248 -12.61 20.72 -3.71
N GLU A 249 -12.66 20.97 -5.02
CA GLU A 249 -11.82 21.92 -5.74
C GLU A 249 -12.07 23.36 -5.29
N ALA A 250 -13.28 23.70 -4.82
CA ALA A 250 -13.58 25.05 -4.31
C ALA A 250 -12.64 25.47 -3.17
N ILE A 251 -12.17 24.52 -2.36
CA ILE A 251 -11.30 24.76 -1.20
C ILE A 251 -9.98 25.42 -1.60
N THR A 252 -9.58 25.34 -2.87
CA THR A 252 -8.28 25.83 -3.36
C THR A 252 -8.34 26.52 -4.72
N ASP A 253 -9.52 26.99 -5.12
CA ASP A 253 -9.73 27.64 -6.42
C ASP A 253 -9.35 29.13 -6.41
N GLY A 254 -8.97 29.66 -5.24
CA GLY A 254 -8.55 31.04 -5.01
C GLY A 254 -9.72 32.02 -4.88
N LYS A 255 -10.96 31.55 -4.74
CA LYS A 255 -12.15 32.40 -4.62
C LYS A 255 -12.76 32.32 -3.22
N TRP A 256 -12.93 33.50 -2.64
CA TRP A 256 -13.59 33.68 -1.35
C TRP A 256 -15.08 33.93 -1.56
N ASP A 257 -15.81 32.91 -2.03
CA ASP A 257 -17.23 33.00 -2.39
C ASP A 257 -18.11 31.94 -1.70
N ASP A 258 -19.40 31.93 -2.04
CA ASP A 258 -20.41 31.04 -1.43
C ASP A 258 -20.47 29.65 -2.11
N ASN A 259 -19.52 29.30 -2.98
CA ASN A 259 -19.44 27.98 -3.63
C ASN A 259 -18.84 26.92 -2.69
N TYR A 260 -19.41 26.75 -1.51
CA TYR A 260 -18.81 25.95 -0.45
C TYR A 260 -18.65 24.47 -0.81
N ALA A 261 -17.48 23.92 -0.50
CA ALA A 261 -17.27 22.50 -0.39
C ALA A 261 -17.84 21.96 0.94
N VAL A 262 -18.82 21.05 0.86
CA VAL A 262 -19.48 20.48 2.03
C VAL A 262 -18.77 19.21 2.44
N HIS A 263 -18.08 19.22 3.59
CA HIS A 263 -17.51 18.03 4.20
C HIS A 263 -18.66 17.17 4.75
N ASN A 264 -19.07 16.15 3.99
CA ASN A 264 -20.33 15.44 4.22
C ASN A 264 -20.41 14.69 5.57
N THR A 265 -19.30 14.49 6.29
CA THR A 265 -19.30 13.98 7.67
C THR A 265 -19.92 14.99 8.66
N PRO A 266 -21.00 14.66 9.37
CA PRO A 266 -21.56 15.52 10.41
C PRO A 266 -20.73 15.42 11.70
N GLY A 267 -20.66 16.52 12.46
CA GLY A 267 -19.91 16.56 13.70
C GLY A 267 -18.49 17.09 13.50
N GLU A 268 -17.53 16.43 14.12
CA GLU A 268 -16.11 16.75 13.93
C GLU A 268 -15.65 16.24 12.55
N SER A 269 -14.97 17.11 11.81
CA SER A 269 -14.48 16.89 10.46
C SER A 269 -12.99 17.18 10.37
N TRP A 270 -12.28 16.41 9.54
CA TRP A 270 -10.84 16.55 9.35
C TRP A 270 -10.51 16.83 7.89
N LEU A 271 -9.78 17.91 7.65
CA LEU A 271 -9.28 18.28 6.33
C LEU A 271 -7.78 18.52 6.41
N GLN A 272 -7.02 17.98 5.46
CA GLN A 272 -5.56 17.98 5.54
C GLN A 272 -4.91 18.30 4.19
N PHE A 273 -3.92 19.19 4.21
CA PHE A 273 -2.98 19.41 3.12
C PHE A 273 -1.66 18.71 3.39
N GLU A 274 -1.13 18.02 2.39
CA GLU A 274 0.06 17.16 2.51
C GLU A 274 1.10 17.52 1.48
N PHE A 275 2.30 17.86 1.91
CA PHE A 275 3.34 18.37 1.04
C PHE A 275 4.53 17.42 1.01
N LYS A 276 5.11 17.26 -0.17
CA LYS A 276 6.38 16.58 -0.40
C LYS A 276 7.51 17.35 0.28
N ASN A 277 7.49 18.68 0.17
CA ASN A 277 8.48 19.54 0.80
C ASN A 277 8.04 19.95 2.21
N THR A 278 9.02 20.25 3.06
CA THR A 278 8.78 20.89 4.36
C THR A 278 8.84 22.40 4.17
N TYR A 279 7.82 23.10 4.66
CA TYR A 279 7.72 24.55 4.57
C TYR A 279 7.75 25.20 5.95
N ASP A 280 8.24 26.44 6.01
CA ASP A 280 8.00 27.36 7.11
C ASP A 280 6.64 28.04 6.88
N VAL A 281 5.60 27.50 7.51
CA VAL A 281 4.23 28.04 7.43
C VAL A 281 4.17 29.32 8.26
N THR A 282 3.85 30.44 7.61
CA THR A 282 3.86 31.79 8.21
C THR A 282 2.46 32.33 8.49
N GLY A 283 1.43 31.81 7.81
CA GLY A 283 0.04 32.23 8.02
C GLY A 283 -0.93 31.28 7.36
N ILE A 284 -2.15 31.21 7.89
CA ILE A 284 -3.25 30.45 7.30
C ILE A 284 -4.47 31.35 7.24
N ARG A 285 -5.17 31.32 6.11
CA ARG A 285 -6.48 31.96 5.95
C ARG A 285 -7.51 30.87 5.66
N LEU A 286 -8.51 30.76 6.50
CA LEU A 286 -9.48 29.66 6.47
C LEU A 286 -10.90 30.19 6.22
N GLY A 287 -11.47 29.83 5.08
CA GLY A 287 -12.83 30.18 4.69
C GLY A 287 -13.82 29.13 5.13
N LEU A 288 -14.75 29.51 6.01
CA LEU A 288 -15.85 28.68 6.44
C LEU A 288 -17.17 29.40 6.19
N GLU A 289 -18.24 28.64 5.98
CA GLU A 289 -19.60 29.20 5.94
C GLU A 289 -19.88 29.96 7.25
N PRO A 290 -20.43 31.20 7.19
CA PRO A 290 -20.82 31.95 8.36
C PRO A 290 -21.69 31.15 9.35
N GLY A 291 -21.47 31.40 10.64
CA GLY A 291 -22.20 30.74 11.72
C GLY A 291 -21.34 30.44 12.93
N THR A 292 -21.93 29.74 13.91
CA THR A 292 -21.23 29.35 15.14
C THR A 292 -20.61 27.97 15.03
N TYR A 293 -19.36 27.84 15.44
CA TYR A 293 -18.61 26.59 15.47
C TYR A 293 -18.23 26.23 16.91
N GLU A 294 -18.60 25.01 17.35
CA GLU A 294 -18.22 24.47 18.66
C GLU A 294 -16.69 24.45 18.84
N SER A 295 -15.94 24.01 17.82
CA SER A 295 -14.47 24.04 17.83
C SER A 295 -13.88 24.23 16.44
N VAL A 296 -12.79 25.01 16.37
CA VAL A 296 -11.95 25.18 15.19
C VAL A 296 -10.50 25.04 15.62
N GLN A 297 -9.78 24.08 15.05
CA GLN A 297 -8.36 23.87 15.32
C GLN A 297 -7.57 23.75 14.02
N ALA A 298 -6.37 24.33 14.01
CA ALA A 298 -5.40 24.18 12.92
C ALA A 298 -4.05 23.71 13.47
N TYR A 299 -3.42 22.79 12.75
CA TYR A 299 -2.15 22.18 13.11
C TYR A 299 -1.17 22.29 11.94
N VAL A 300 0.09 22.55 12.26
CA VAL A 300 1.23 22.42 11.32
C VAL A 300 2.09 21.27 11.83
N LEU A 301 2.20 20.20 11.03
CA LEU A 301 2.76 18.91 11.44
C LEU A 301 3.96 18.53 10.57
N SER A 302 4.87 17.74 11.13
CA SER A 302 6.06 17.22 10.43
C SER A 302 5.77 15.83 9.86
N GLY A 303 5.29 15.79 8.61
CA GLY A 303 4.97 14.55 7.88
C GLY A 303 3.70 13.82 8.35
N PRO A 304 3.20 12.86 7.55
CA PRO A 304 2.20 11.94 8.05
C PRO A 304 2.85 11.03 9.09
N ALA A 305 2.13 10.81 10.19
CA ALA A 305 2.62 9.93 11.23
C ALA A 305 2.35 8.47 10.89
N THR A 306 3.30 7.61 11.24
CA THR A 306 3.17 6.15 11.14
C THR A 306 2.15 5.59 12.14
N SER A 307 1.78 6.36 13.18
CA SER A 307 0.69 6.05 14.09
C SER A 307 -0.23 7.25 14.24
N ILE A 308 -1.52 7.03 14.01
CA ILE A 308 -2.56 8.00 14.27
C ILE A 308 -3.37 7.57 15.49
N SER A 309 -3.52 8.51 16.42
CA SER A 309 -4.40 8.33 17.57
C SER A 309 -5.85 8.20 17.09
N LYS A 310 -6.44 7.02 17.29
CA LYS A 310 -7.85 6.75 16.95
C LYS A 310 -8.85 7.67 17.65
N SER A 311 -8.47 8.31 18.76
CA SER A 311 -9.34 9.20 19.52
C SER A 311 -9.26 10.67 19.09
N THR A 312 -8.15 11.09 18.51
CA THR A 312 -7.92 12.51 18.13
C THR A 312 -7.73 12.71 16.64
N GLY A 313 -7.51 11.63 15.89
CA GLY A 313 -7.14 11.66 14.49
C GLY A 313 -5.74 12.16 14.20
N LEU A 314 -5.02 12.67 15.19
CA LEU A 314 -3.69 13.26 15.04
C LEU A 314 -2.57 12.22 15.18
N PRO A 315 -1.37 12.49 14.64
CA PRO A 315 -0.15 11.82 15.04
C PRO A 315 -0.05 11.61 16.55
N GLU A 316 0.38 10.43 16.99
CA GLU A 316 0.76 10.27 18.40
C GLU A 316 1.88 11.26 18.76
N GLY A 317 1.67 12.03 19.84
CA GLY A 317 2.62 13.07 20.23
C GLY A 317 2.57 14.35 19.37
N ALA A 318 1.50 14.55 18.57
CA ALA A 318 1.31 15.79 17.81
C ALA A 318 1.49 17.05 18.69
N PRO A 319 2.09 18.12 18.13
CA PRO A 319 2.22 19.39 18.85
C PRO A 319 0.85 19.98 19.17
N ALA A 320 0.85 20.95 20.09
CA ALA A 320 -0.33 21.78 20.30
C ALA A 320 -0.74 22.47 18.98
N PRO A 321 -2.04 22.70 18.76
CA PRO A 321 -2.51 23.39 17.56
C PRO A 321 -1.89 24.80 17.47
N VAL A 322 -1.57 25.24 16.25
CA VAL A 322 -1.14 26.63 15.99
C VAL A 322 -2.30 27.62 16.16
N TYR A 323 -3.53 27.12 16.09
CA TYR A 323 -4.74 27.87 16.38
C TYR A 323 -5.81 26.96 16.98
N ALA A 324 -6.46 27.41 18.04
CA ALA A 324 -7.60 26.74 18.64
C ALA A 324 -8.61 27.76 19.15
N ALA A 325 -9.85 27.62 18.73
CA ALA A 325 -10.97 28.42 19.21
C ALA A 325 -12.17 27.51 19.53
N SER A 326 -13.00 27.95 20.48
CA SER A 326 -14.22 27.25 20.88
C SER A 326 -15.39 28.22 20.92
N ASN A 327 -16.58 27.76 20.52
CA ASN A 327 -17.79 28.58 20.39
C ASN A 327 -17.56 29.86 19.55
N LEU A 328 -16.83 29.71 18.44
CA LEU A 328 -16.45 30.82 17.57
C LEU A 328 -17.61 31.22 16.65
N GLU A 329 -17.97 32.50 16.63
CA GLU A 329 -18.85 33.07 15.62
C GLU A 329 -18.03 33.50 14.40
N VAL A 330 -18.24 32.85 13.26
CA VAL A 330 -17.57 33.13 11.99
C VAL A 330 -18.47 34.02 11.13
N LYS A 331 -17.92 35.17 10.69
CA LYS A 331 -18.57 36.12 9.77
C LYS A 331 -17.72 36.37 8.53
N ASP A 332 -16.42 36.43 8.73
CA ASP A 332 -15.39 36.61 7.72
C ASP A 332 -14.41 35.43 7.78
N PRO A 333 -13.57 35.22 6.74
CA PRO A 333 -12.47 34.26 6.79
C PRO A 333 -11.62 34.39 8.05
N ILE A 334 -11.23 33.25 8.62
CA ILE A 334 -10.41 33.19 9.84
C ILE A 334 -8.94 33.40 9.45
N GLU A 335 -8.34 34.47 9.95
CA GLU A 335 -6.90 34.73 9.85
C GLU A 335 -6.16 34.08 11.02
N VAL A 336 -5.29 33.12 10.74
CA VAL A 336 -4.48 32.41 11.72
C VAL A 336 -3.05 32.90 11.65
N ALA A 337 -2.63 33.63 12.67
CA ALA A 337 -1.23 34.00 12.89
C ALA A 337 -0.48 32.83 13.55
N ILE A 338 0.65 32.43 12.96
CA ILE A 338 1.44 31.31 13.48
C ILE A 338 2.25 31.76 14.71
N PRO A 339 2.15 31.07 15.86
CA PRO A 339 2.95 31.39 17.05
C PRO A 339 4.45 31.40 16.73
N GLY A 340 5.15 32.48 17.11
CA GLY A 340 6.57 32.65 16.78
C GLY A 340 6.84 33.13 15.34
N GLY A 341 5.80 33.46 14.58
CA GLY A 341 5.89 34.02 13.22
C GLY A 341 5.99 32.97 12.11
N SER A 342 6.47 31.75 12.41
CA SER A 342 6.43 30.61 11.50
C SER A 342 6.55 29.28 12.23
N GLN A 343 6.08 28.21 11.59
CA GLN A 343 6.27 26.84 12.08
C GLN A 343 6.61 25.92 10.90
N LYS A 344 7.66 25.11 11.06
CA LYS A 344 8.04 24.11 10.06
C LYS A 344 7.04 22.96 10.03
N GLY A 345 6.59 22.59 8.85
CA GLY A 345 5.76 21.41 8.62
C GLY A 345 5.60 21.07 7.16
N SER A 346 5.28 19.81 6.89
CA SER A 346 4.92 19.30 5.56
C SER A 346 3.44 18.89 5.52
N THR A 347 2.70 19.17 6.58
CA THR A 347 1.28 18.85 6.67
C THR A 347 0.56 19.96 7.43
N VAL A 348 -0.57 20.42 6.90
CA VAL A 348 -1.46 21.35 7.61
C VAL A 348 -2.82 20.70 7.75
N ARG A 349 -3.29 20.55 8.98
CA ARG A 349 -4.55 19.87 9.29
C ARG A 349 -5.52 20.78 10.01
N PHE A 350 -6.77 20.71 9.61
CA PHE A 350 -7.91 21.35 10.26
C PHE A 350 -8.77 20.29 10.94
N VAL A 351 -9.09 20.52 12.21
CA VAL A 351 -10.05 19.72 12.97
C VAL A 351 -11.16 20.66 13.41
N ILE A 352 -12.33 20.51 12.77
CA ILE A 352 -13.42 21.50 12.89
C ILE A 352 -14.73 20.80 13.20
N LYS A 353 -15.47 21.35 14.17
CA LYS A 353 -16.81 20.92 14.53
C LYS A 353 -17.74 22.13 14.55
N LYS A 354 -18.69 22.18 13.62
CA LYS A 354 -19.74 23.21 13.63
C LYS A 354 -20.70 22.98 14.79
N ASP A 355 -21.34 21.81 14.78
CA ASP A 355 -22.15 21.26 15.87
C ASP A 355 -22.21 19.73 15.72
N ALA A 356 -22.97 19.04 16.57
CA ALA A 356 -23.04 17.57 16.54
C ALA A 356 -23.70 16.93 15.29
N LYS A 357 -24.41 17.71 14.46
CA LYS A 357 -25.27 17.24 13.36
C LYS A 357 -24.97 17.90 12.01
N SER A 358 -24.39 19.10 12.00
CA SER A 358 -24.12 19.85 10.78
C SER A 358 -22.76 19.45 10.18
N PRO A 359 -22.67 19.34 8.85
CA PRO A 359 -21.38 19.25 8.15
C PRO A 359 -20.64 20.59 8.22
N VAL A 360 -19.32 20.53 8.09
CA VAL A 360 -18.49 21.73 7.91
C VAL A 360 -18.47 22.10 6.43
N LYS A 361 -18.53 23.39 6.14
CA LYS A 361 -18.52 23.94 4.79
C LYS A 361 -17.35 24.89 4.61
N TYR A 362 -16.50 24.61 3.64
CA TYR A 362 -15.27 25.34 3.34
C TYR A 362 -15.47 26.16 2.07
N SER A 363 -15.05 27.42 2.05
CA SER A 363 -14.96 28.19 0.80
C SER A 363 -13.57 28.04 0.20
N GLU A 364 -12.56 28.71 0.75
CA GLU A 364 -11.15 28.66 0.32
C GLU A 364 -10.23 28.45 1.53
N VAL A 365 -9.07 27.84 1.31
CA VAL A 365 -7.96 27.75 2.27
C VAL A 365 -6.68 28.24 1.62
N GLU A 366 -6.08 29.27 2.20
CA GLU A 366 -4.72 29.70 1.86
C GLU A 366 -3.75 29.31 2.97
N ILE A 367 -2.63 28.70 2.59
CA ILE A 367 -1.51 28.38 3.49
C ILE A 367 -0.31 29.17 2.99
N GLN A 368 -0.01 30.30 3.64
CA GLN A 368 1.15 31.11 3.32
C GLN A 368 2.39 30.50 3.94
N ALA A 369 3.34 30.09 3.11
CA ALA A 369 4.56 29.46 3.57
C ALA A 369 5.78 29.83 2.72
N SER A 370 6.95 29.78 3.34
CA SER A 370 8.25 29.90 2.67
C SER A 370 8.97 28.55 2.68
N GLY A 371 9.86 28.32 1.72
CA GLY A 371 10.61 27.06 1.61
C GLY A 371 11.66 27.13 0.52
N ASP A 372 12.56 26.15 0.51
CA ASP A 372 13.67 26.07 -0.43
C ASP A 372 13.23 25.69 -1.86
N SER A 373 12.14 24.93 -1.94
CA SER A 373 11.52 24.50 -3.18
C SER A 373 10.01 24.50 -3.00
N PHE A 374 9.30 24.90 -4.06
CA PHE A 374 7.84 24.81 -4.17
C PHE A 374 7.43 23.73 -5.18
N ASP A 375 8.38 22.91 -5.63
CA ASP A 375 8.13 21.81 -6.55
C ASP A 375 7.51 20.62 -5.82
N GLU A 376 6.18 20.58 -5.86
CA GLU A 376 5.36 19.48 -5.36
C GLU A 376 5.07 18.42 -6.44
N THR A 377 5.75 18.47 -7.58
CA THR A 377 5.55 17.46 -8.64
C THR A 377 6.15 16.12 -8.24
N ASP A 378 5.40 15.06 -8.54
CA ASP A 378 5.90 13.70 -8.42
C ASP A 378 6.97 13.41 -9.46
N ALA A 379 7.88 12.53 -9.10
CA ALA A 379 8.72 11.90 -10.10
C ALA A 379 7.82 11.14 -11.08
N ALA A 380 8.08 11.32 -12.39
CA ALA A 380 7.43 10.48 -13.38
C ALA A 380 7.77 9.01 -13.08
N TYR A 381 6.76 8.14 -13.18
CA TYR A 381 6.96 6.71 -13.00
C TYR A 381 8.03 6.18 -13.98
N VAL A 382 9.02 5.48 -13.43
CA VAL A 382 10.03 4.74 -14.20
C VAL A 382 9.97 3.30 -13.74
N ALA A 383 9.63 2.39 -14.65
CA ALA A 383 9.59 0.97 -14.35
C ALA A 383 10.95 0.47 -13.82
N PRO A 384 10.98 -0.40 -12.80
CA PRO A 384 12.21 -1.01 -12.32
C PRO A 384 12.96 -1.73 -13.45
N THR A 385 14.30 -1.68 -13.40
CA THR A 385 15.11 -2.50 -14.31
C THR A 385 14.89 -3.97 -13.96
N SER A 386 14.44 -4.75 -14.94
CA SER A 386 14.03 -6.14 -14.75
C SER A 386 14.47 -7.00 -15.93
N ALA A 387 14.76 -8.28 -15.67
CA ALA A 387 14.92 -9.28 -16.72
C ALA A 387 13.56 -9.71 -17.31
N TYR A 388 12.45 -9.37 -16.63
CA TYR A 388 11.08 -9.60 -17.08
C TYR A 388 10.55 -8.31 -17.73
N ASP A 389 10.99 -8.04 -18.94
CA ASP A 389 10.78 -6.78 -19.67
C ASP A 389 9.83 -6.93 -20.88
N THR A 390 9.41 -8.16 -21.20
CA THR A 390 8.52 -8.43 -22.33
C THR A 390 7.08 -8.53 -21.86
N LEU A 391 6.22 -7.62 -22.31
CA LEU A 391 4.77 -7.68 -22.04
C LEU A 391 4.17 -8.95 -22.66
N VAL A 392 3.52 -9.78 -21.85
CA VAL A 392 2.94 -11.07 -22.29
C VAL A 392 1.43 -11.15 -22.11
N TRP A 393 0.87 -10.35 -21.19
CA TRP A 393 -0.56 -10.26 -20.94
C TRP A 393 -0.88 -8.90 -20.33
N ALA A 394 -2.03 -8.34 -20.68
CA ALA A 394 -2.50 -7.08 -20.14
C ALA A 394 -4.03 -6.97 -20.22
N ASP A 395 -4.57 -6.13 -19.35
CA ASP A 395 -5.87 -5.50 -19.55
C ASP A 395 -5.74 -4.00 -19.29
N GLU A 396 -6.14 -3.21 -20.28
CA GLU A 396 -6.13 -1.74 -20.25
C GLU A 396 -7.52 -1.18 -19.91
N PHE A 397 -8.53 -2.04 -19.76
CA PHE A 397 -9.89 -1.67 -19.34
C PHE A 397 -10.61 -0.60 -20.21
N ASP A 398 -10.11 -0.34 -21.43
CA ASP A 398 -10.70 0.61 -22.39
C ASP A 398 -12.02 0.16 -23.02
N SER A 399 -12.29 -1.15 -22.98
CA SER A 399 -13.56 -1.75 -23.41
C SER A 399 -14.73 -1.19 -22.57
N PRO A 400 -15.94 -1.01 -23.13
CA PRO A 400 -17.09 -0.56 -22.34
C PRO A 400 -17.54 -1.57 -21.27
N THR A 401 -17.08 -2.82 -21.34
CA THR A 401 -17.42 -3.91 -20.41
C THR A 401 -16.18 -4.72 -20.05
N ILE A 402 -16.23 -5.38 -18.90
CA ILE A 402 -15.20 -6.34 -18.47
C ILE A 402 -15.03 -7.43 -19.53
N ASP A 403 -13.78 -7.72 -19.88
CA ASP A 403 -13.43 -8.85 -20.74
C ASP A 403 -13.49 -10.15 -19.94
N GLU A 404 -14.67 -10.78 -19.92
CA GLU A 404 -14.87 -12.06 -19.22
C GLU A 404 -14.08 -13.22 -19.89
N SER A 405 -13.40 -13.03 -21.02
CA SER A 405 -12.42 -14.03 -21.49
C SER A 405 -11.11 -14.02 -20.69
N LYS A 406 -10.83 -12.90 -20.00
CA LYS A 406 -9.67 -12.72 -19.12
C LYS A 406 -10.02 -12.87 -17.64
N TRP A 407 -11.22 -12.45 -17.24
CA TRP A 407 -11.63 -12.34 -15.84
C TRP A 407 -12.87 -13.15 -15.52
N ASN A 408 -12.87 -13.86 -14.39
CA ASN A 408 -14.07 -14.30 -13.70
C ASN A 408 -14.51 -13.19 -12.75
N ILE A 409 -15.79 -12.84 -12.76
CA ILE A 409 -16.39 -11.95 -11.78
C ILE A 409 -17.06 -12.81 -10.70
N ILE A 410 -16.74 -12.54 -9.44
CA ILE A 410 -17.31 -13.26 -8.31
C ILE A 410 -18.68 -12.70 -7.98
N ASP A 411 -19.70 -13.55 -8.07
CA ASP A 411 -21.10 -13.18 -7.91
C ASP A 411 -21.78 -14.07 -6.86
N GLY A 412 -22.42 -13.45 -5.85
CA GLY A 412 -23.16 -14.15 -4.80
C GLY A 412 -22.33 -14.63 -3.61
N MET A 413 -21.07 -14.23 -3.48
CA MET A 413 -20.20 -14.66 -2.37
C MET A 413 -20.27 -13.67 -1.20
N ALA A 414 -20.60 -14.16 0.00
CA ALA A 414 -20.50 -13.35 1.21
C ALA A 414 -19.06 -13.43 1.72
N ASN A 415 -18.40 -12.28 1.81
CA ASN A 415 -17.07 -12.16 2.36
C ASN A 415 -17.02 -10.99 3.32
N HIS A 416 -16.59 -11.26 4.56
CA HIS A 416 -16.62 -10.28 5.64
C HIS A 416 -17.97 -9.56 5.76
N GLY A 417 -17.98 -8.23 5.85
CA GLY A 417 -19.18 -7.39 5.93
C GLY A 417 -19.94 -7.17 4.62
N ALA A 418 -19.51 -7.77 3.50
CA ALA A 418 -20.08 -7.53 2.17
C ALA A 418 -20.45 -8.78 1.37
N ILE A 419 -21.22 -8.56 0.30
CA ILE A 419 -21.49 -9.51 -0.76
C ILE A 419 -20.75 -9.09 -2.03
N TYR A 420 -19.86 -9.96 -2.53
CA TYR A 420 -19.34 -9.83 -3.87
C TYR A 420 -20.41 -10.09 -4.91
N ASN A 421 -20.55 -9.17 -5.85
CA ASN A 421 -21.57 -9.23 -6.88
C ASN A 421 -21.09 -8.58 -8.17
N ARG A 422 -21.64 -9.03 -9.29
CA ARG A 422 -21.21 -8.51 -10.60
C ARG A 422 -21.57 -7.05 -10.83
N LYS A 423 -22.60 -6.52 -10.17
CA LYS A 423 -23.05 -5.12 -10.35
C LYS A 423 -22.11 -4.13 -9.66
N ALA A 424 -21.25 -4.60 -8.75
CA ALA A 424 -20.20 -3.81 -8.14
C ALA A 424 -18.90 -3.77 -8.97
N VAL A 425 -18.87 -4.45 -10.12
CA VAL A 425 -17.73 -4.45 -11.03
C VAL A 425 -18.16 -3.84 -12.35
N GLY A 426 -17.45 -2.82 -12.83
CA GLY A 426 -17.74 -2.20 -14.11
C GLY A 426 -16.61 -1.37 -14.67
N ILE A 427 -16.85 -0.75 -15.82
CA ILE A 427 -15.91 0.20 -16.43
C ILE A 427 -16.46 1.62 -16.27
N LYS A 428 -15.64 2.53 -15.73
CA LYS A 428 -15.90 3.96 -15.68
C LYS A 428 -14.99 4.69 -16.68
N LYS A 429 -15.51 5.72 -17.34
CA LYS A 429 -14.77 6.57 -18.29
C LYS A 429 -14.84 8.02 -17.86
N GLY A 430 -13.94 8.87 -18.37
CA GLY A 430 -14.01 10.31 -18.12
C GLY A 430 -13.54 10.74 -16.74
N LEU A 431 -12.82 9.88 -16.02
CA LEU A 431 -12.25 10.20 -14.71
C LEU A 431 -10.91 10.92 -14.87
N GLU A 432 -10.54 11.74 -13.87
CA GLU A 432 -9.26 12.45 -13.82
C GLU A 432 -8.99 13.38 -15.02
N GLY A 433 -10.04 13.86 -15.71
CA GLY A 433 -9.89 14.70 -16.89
C GLY A 433 -9.51 13.97 -18.18
N ASP A 434 -9.35 12.63 -18.13
CA ASP A 434 -9.14 11.79 -19.30
C ASP A 434 -10.49 11.25 -19.80
N LYS A 435 -10.98 11.83 -20.90
CA LYS A 435 -12.31 11.54 -21.45
C LYS A 435 -12.39 10.18 -22.16
N ASP A 436 -11.26 9.68 -22.64
CA ASP A 436 -11.23 8.54 -23.55
C ASP A 436 -10.81 7.24 -22.84
N ASN A 437 -10.04 7.35 -21.76
CA ASN A 437 -9.52 6.21 -21.00
C ASN A 437 -10.60 5.49 -20.18
N GLY A 438 -10.55 4.15 -20.19
CA GLY A 438 -11.38 3.30 -19.35
C GLY A 438 -10.68 2.91 -18.04
N TYR A 439 -11.46 2.80 -16.97
CA TYR A 439 -10.99 2.32 -15.67
C TYR A 439 -11.89 1.21 -15.19
N LEU A 440 -11.31 0.08 -14.78
CA LEU A 440 -12.03 -0.86 -13.93
C LEU A 440 -12.40 -0.14 -12.63
N ALA A 441 -13.67 -0.26 -12.24
CA ALA A 441 -14.19 0.19 -10.96
C ALA A 441 -14.74 -0.99 -10.17
N ILE A 442 -14.20 -1.20 -8.97
CA ILE A 442 -14.74 -2.10 -7.96
C ILE A 442 -15.41 -1.22 -6.89
N THR A 443 -16.74 -1.21 -6.90
CA THR A 443 -17.56 -0.31 -6.09
C THR A 443 -18.00 -0.98 -4.79
N SER A 444 -17.57 -0.43 -3.65
CA SER A 444 -18.10 -0.78 -2.33
C SER A 444 -19.29 0.11 -1.98
N LYS A 445 -20.46 -0.50 -1.75
CA LYS A 445 -21.74 0.22 -1.56
C LYS A 445 -22.55 -0.30 -0.38
N ASN A 446 -23.04 0.61 0.45
CA ASN A 446 -23.97 0.30 1.54
C ASN A 446 -25.43 0.41 1.09
N TYR A 447 -26.24 -0.62 1.38
CA TYR A 447 -27.68 -0.66 1.11
C TYR A 447 -28.51 -0.39 2.38
N GLY A 448 -27.86 -0.14 3.51
CA GLY A 448 -28.48 0.25 4.77
C GLY A 448 -29.11 -0.90 5.56
N THR A 449 -29.71 -1.89 4.88
CA THR A 449 -30.23 -3.12 5.49
C THR A 449 -29.81 -4.35 4.70
N LYS A 450 -29.78 -5.50 5.38
CA LYS A 450 -29.52 -6.81 4.76
C LYS A 450 -30.57 -7.16 3.70
N GLU A 451 -31.83 -6.83 3.94
CA GLU A 451 -32.93 -7.11 3.00
C GLU A 451 -32.80 -6.26 1.73
N ALA A 452 -32.48 -4.97 1.86
CA ALA A 452 -32.23 -4.09 0.72
C ALA A 452 -30.99 -4.52 -0.07
N LEU A 453 -29.94 -4.95 0.63
CA LEU A 453 -28.76 -5.55 0.00
C LEU A 453 -29.14 -6.78 -0.84
N LYS A 454 -29.85 -7.73 -0.24
CA LYS A 454 -30.27 -8.98 -0.91
C LYS A 454 -31.10 -8.72 -2.16
N ASP A 455 -32.06 -7.80 -2.08
CA ASP A 455 -32.90 -7.39 -3.21
C ASP A 455 -32.06 -6.75 -4.32
N ALA A 456 -31.16 -5.83 -3.96
CA ALA A 456 -30.35 -5.11 -4.93
C ALA A 456 -29.34 -6.00 -5.66
N VAL A 457 -28.70 -6.94 -4.97
CA VAL A 457 -27.70 -7.83 -5.58
C VAL A 457 -28.32 -9.07 -6.21
N GLY A 458 -29.57 -9.42 -5.87
CA GLY A 458 -30.19 -10.67 -6.30
C GLY A 458 -29.55 -11.88 -5.61
N TRP A 459 -29.50 -11.85 -4.28
CA TRP A 459 -28.72 -12.79 -3.48
C TRP A 459 -29.07 -14.27 -3.71
N ASP A 460 -28.13 -14.99 -4.32
CA ASP A 460 -28.06 -16.46 -4.39
C ASP A 460 -26.81 -16.92 -3.61
N PRO A 461 -26.95 -17.37 -2.35
CA PRO A 461 -25.82 -17.66 -1.49
C PRO A 461 -25.02 -18.88 -1.94
N TYR A 462 -23.70 -18.80 -1.75
CA TYR A 462 -22.91 -20.03 -1.63
C TYR A 462 -23.37 -20.83 -0.39
N PRO A 463 -23.49 -22.17 -0.50
CA PRO A 463 -23.74 -23.10 0.59
C PRO A 463 -22.94 -22.77 1.86
N GLY A 464 -23.63 -22.76 3.01
CA GLY A 464 -22.99 -22.56 4.30
C GLY A 464 -22.59 -21.10 4.61
N GLN A 465 -22.97 -20.12 3.79
CA GLN A 465 -22.71 -18.70 4.04
C GLN A 465 -23.99 -17.93 4.42
N PRO A 466 -24.48 -18.02 5.68
CA PRO A 466 -25.57 -17.17 6.13
C PRO A 466 -25.12 -15.71 6.23
N LEU A 467 -26.01 -14.78 5.89
CA LEU A 467 -25.78 -13.37 6.13
C LEU A 467 -26.15 -12.98 7.57
N ASN A 468 -25.23 -12.34 8.29
CA ASN A 468 -25.46 -11.72 9.58
C ASN A 468 -26.17 -10.36 9.42
N ASP A 469 -26.75 -9.81 10.50
CA ASP A 469 -27.53 -8.56 10.46
C ASP A 469 -26.68 -7.30 10.18
N LYS A 470 -25.36 -7.41 10.31
CA LYS A 470 -24.41 -6.32 10.04
C LYS A 470 -23.96 -6.25 8.57
N GLN A 471 -24.24 -7.29 7.78
CA GLN A 471 -23.91 -7.34 6.35
C GLN A 471 -24.94 -6.55 5.54
N THR A 472 -24.61 -5.28 5.29
CA THR A 472 -25.42 -4.35 4.51
C THR A 472 -24.70 -3.83 3.26
N TRP A 473 -23.51 -4.36 2.98
CA TRP A 473 -22.64 -3.89 1.91
C TRP A 473 -22.59 -4.85 0.73
N SER A 474 -22.41 -4.29 -0.46
CA SER A 474 -21.93 -5.03 -1.62
C SER A 474 -20.55 -4.51 -2.02
N SER A 475 -19.75 -5.37 -2.63
CA SER A 475 -18.49 -5.00 -3.26
C SER A 475 -18.19 -5.93 -4.44
N GLY A 476 -17.01 -5.85 -5.03
CA GLY A 476 -16.60 -6.64 -6.18
C GLY A 476 -15.28 -7.36 -5.96
N ARG A 477 -15.16 -8.48 -6.68
CA ARG A 477 -13.93 -9.26 -6.83
C ARG A 477 -13.90 -9.82 -8.24
N LEU A 478 -12.73 -9.80 -8.84
CA LEU A 478 -12.46 -10.45 -10.11
C LEU A 478 -11.08 -11.09 -10.11
N GLU A 479 -10.98 -12.20 -10.84
CA GLU A 479 -9.77 -13.02 -10.89
C GLU A 479 -9.58 -13.67 -12.24
N SER A 480 -8.34 -13.93 -12.62
CA SER A 480 -8.01 -14.54 -13.91
C SER A 480 -7.83 -16.07 -13.85
N LYS A 481 -8.26 -16.70 -12.75
CA LYS A 481 -8.20 -18.15 -12.54
C LYS A 481 -8.78 -18.93 -13.73
N ASN A 482 -8.09 -19.98 -14.17
CA ASN A 482 -8.44 -20.77 -15.36
C ASN A 482 -8.63 -19.93 -16.65
N LYS A 483 -8.09 -18.70 -16.71
CA LYS A 483 -8.13 -17.84 -17.91
C LYS A 483 -6.73 -17.35 -18.26
N TYR A 484 -5.98 -16.95 -17.24
CA TYR A 484 -4.57 -16.61 -17.33
C TYR A 484 -3.85 -16.94 -16.03
N SER A 485 -2.68 -17.55 -16.15
CA SER A 485 -1.73 -17.70 -15.06
C SER A 485 -0.33 -17.63 -15.63
N PHE A 486 0.64 -17.29 -14.80
CA PHE A 486 2.03 -17.24 -15.21
C PHE A 486 2.93 -17.80 -14.12
N GLU A 487 4.10 -18.30 -14.50
CA GLU A 487 5.13 -18.76 -13.58
C GLU A 487 6.37 -17.88 -13.74
N TYR A 488 6.69 -17.14 -12.69
CA TYR A 488 7.70 -16.08 -12.65
C TYR A 488 7.44 -14.93 -13.63
N GLY A 489 7.80 -13.72 -13.23
CA GLY A 489 7.55 -12.52 -14.02
C GLY A 489 7.45 -11.27 -13.17
N ARG A 490 7.10 -10.16 -13.81
CA ARG A 490 6.76 -8.91 -13.14
C ARG A 490 5.31 -8.58 -13.44
N MET A 491 4.48 -8.47 -12.40
CA MET A 491 3.13 -7.92 -12.52
C MET A 491 3.15 -6.48 -12.03
N ALA A 492 2.59 -5.58 -12.82
CA ALA A 492 2.41 -4.18 -12.49
C ALA A 492 0.94 -3.81 -12.65
N VAL A 493 0.40 -3.06 -11.69
CA VAL A 493 -0.99 -2.61 -11.68
C VAL A 493 -1.02 -1.12 -11.37
N ARG A 494 -1.55 -0.32 -12.28
CA ARG A 494 -1.78 1.10 -12.02
C ARG A 494 -3.17 1.31 -11.46
N ALA A 495 -3.27 1.71 -10.20
CA ALA A 495 -4.54 1.81 -9.51
C ALA A 495 -4.60 2.97 -8.50
N LYS A 496 -5.82 3.43 -8.20
CA LYS A 496 -6.14 4.36 -7.12
C LYS A 496 -7.08 3.66 -6.15
N VAL A 497 -6.60 3.40 -4.94
CA VAL A 497 -7.36 2.71 -3.89
C VAL A 497 -8.45 3.61 -3.30
N ASN A 498 -9.60 3.01 -2.95
CA ASN A 498 -10.54 3.66 -2.03
C ASN A 498 -10.07 3.51 -0.58
N ASP A 499 -10.45 4.48 0.24
CA ASP A 499 -10.17 4.52 1.67
C ASP A 499 -11.46 4.69 2.48
N SER A 500 -11.30 4.91 3.79
CA SER A 500 -12.31 5.00 4.84
C SER A 500 -12.34 3.79 5.78
N GLN A 501 -12.90 3.99 6.98
CA GLN A 501 -12.94 2.98 8.02
C GLN A 501 -13.59 1.68 7.53
N GLY A 502 -12.88 0.55 7.64
CA GLY A 502 -13.43 -0.76 7.28
C GLY A 502 -13.37 -1.08 5.77
N ILE A 503 -12.68 -0.30 4.95
CA ILE A 503 -12.49 -0.57 3.51
C ILE A 503 -11.10 -1.17 3.26
N TRP A 504 -11.02 -2.25 2.49
CA TRP A 504 -9.78 -2.99 2.24
C TRP A 504 -9.65 -3.43 0.77
N PRO A 505 -9.13 -2.57 -0.12
CA PRO A 505 -8.78 -2.94 -1.49
C PRO A 505 -7.50 -3.78 -1.51
N ALA A 506 -7.46 -4.77 -2.40
CA ALA A 506 -6.34 -5.68 -2.54
C ALA A 506 -6.01 -5.98 -4.02
N ILE A 507 -4.71 -6.06 -4.30
CA ILE A 507 -4.12 -6.55 -5.55
C ILE A 507 -3.22 -7.70 -5.17
N TRP A 508 -3.55 -8.90 -5.61
CA TRP A 508 -2.86 -10.10 -5.15
C TRP A 508 -2.86 -11.20 -6.20
N MET A 509 -2.12 -12.26 -5.91
CA MET A 509 -2.04 -13.44 -6.76
C MET A 509 -2.15 -14.70 -5.92
N LEU A 510 -2.79 -15.73 -6.46
CA LEU A 510 -2.91 -17.03 -5.83
C LEU A 510 -2.46 -18.14 -6.78
N ALA A 511 -1.91 -19.23 -6.26
CA ALA A 511 -1.55 -20.39 -7.07
C ALA A 511 -2.76 -21.00 -7.80
N GLN A 512 -2.61 -21.26 -9.09
CA GLN A 512 -3.63 -21.80 -10.00
C GLN A 512 -4.21 -23.16 -9.55
N ASP A 513 -3.38 -24.01 -8.96
CA ASP A 513 -3.79 -25.34 -8.46
C ASP A 513 -4.17 -25.34 -6.97
N GLU A 514 -3.99 -24.19 -6.28
CA GLU A 514 -4.44 -23.91 -4.91
C GLU A 514 -4.04 -24.98 -3.88
N THR A 515 -2.73 -25.22 -3.76
CA THR A 515 -2.10 -26.28 -2.98
C THR A 515 -2.03 -26.03 -1.46
N GLY A 516 -2.20 -24.79 -0.98
CA GLY A 516 -1.96 -24.54 0.46
C GLY A 516 -2.02 -23.11 1.01
N HIS A 517 -2.10 -22.07 0.15
CA HIS A 517 -1.91 -20.61 0.42
C HIS A 517 -0.59 -20.03 -0.10
N ASP A 518 -0.11 -20.49 -1.27
CA ASP A 518 0.84 -19.67 -2.03
C ASP A 518 0.13 -18.42 -2.52
N GLU A 519 0.36 -17.33 -1.81
CA GLU A 519 -0.29 -16.04 -2.01
C GLU A 519 0.77 -14.95 -2.05
N ILE A 520 0.69 -14.08 -3.06
CA ILE A 520 1.55 -12.90 -3.18
C ILE A 520 0.64 -11.69 -3.23
N ASP A 521 0.64 -10.94 -2.13
CA ASP A 521 -0.10 -9.70 -2.02
C ASP A 521 0.77 -8.56 -2.51
N VAL A 522 0.46 -8.06 -3.70
CA VAL A 522 1.15 -6.91 -4.31
C VAL A 522 0.79 -5.63 -3.55
N LEU A 523 -0.48 -5.54 -3.14
CA LEU A 523 -1.00 -4.49 -2.29
C LEU A 523 -2.14 -5.06 -1.45
N GLU A 524 -2.01 -4.92 -0.13
CA GLU A 524 -3.15 -4.80 0.78
C GLU A 524 -3.16 -3.36 1.31
N TYR A 525 -4.34 -2.76 1.40
CA TYR A 525 -4.50 -1.39 1.90
C TYR A 525 -5.62 -1.32 2.92
N LEU A 526 -5.38 -0.68 4.05
CA LEU A 526 -6.38 -0.46 5.08
C LEU A 526 -6.87 0.98 4.99
N GLY A 527 -8.15 1.19 4.69
CA GLY A 527 -8.70 2.53 4.46
C GLY A 527 -8.65 3.47 5.66
N GLN A 528 -8.47 2.94 6.87
CA GLN A 528 -8.20 3.72 8.10
C GLN A 528 -6.72 4.02 8.37
N GLU A 529 -5.80 3.44 7.59
CA GLU A 529 -4.34 3.67 7.66
C GLU A 529 -3.82 4.18 6.30
N PRO A 530 -4.28 5.35 5.84
CA PRO A 530 -4.23 5.71 4.43
C PRO A 530 -2.83 6.04 3.88
N TRP A 531 -1.82 6.14 4.76
CA TRP A 531 -0.41 6.35 4.39
C TRP A 531 0.41 5.07 4.33
N THR A 532 -0.19 3.92 4.65
CA THR A 532 0.51 2.63 4.71
C THR A 532 -0.05 1.69 3.65
N ALA A 533 0.84 1.19 2.79
CA ALA A 533 0.58 0.05 1.92
C ALA A 533 1.28 -1.17 2.48
N TYR A 534 0.66 -2.34 2.35
CA TYR A 534 1.16 -3.59 2.89
C TYR A 534 1.43 -4.57 1.76
N MET A 535 2.51 -5.33 1.91
CA MET A 535 2.96 -6.33 0.95
C MET A 535 3.28 -7.61 1.71
N THR A 536 2.65 -8.70 1.29
CA THR A 536 2.72 -9.96 2.03
C THR A 536 2.99 -11.13 1.09
N ASN A 537 3.74 -12.10 1.61
CA ASN A 537 4.06 -13.35 0.94
C ASN A 537 3.66 -14.50 1.85
N HIS A 538 2.56 -15.18 1.55
CA HIS A 538 2.09 -16.34 2.32
C HIS A 538 2.52 -17.64 1.65
N PHE A 539 2.93 -18.62 2.46
CA PHE A 539 3.40 -19.91 1.95
C PHE A 539 3.15 -21.05 2.94
N GLY A 540 3.27 -22.28 2.45
CA GLY A 540 2.98 -23.50 3.20
C GLY A 540 1.53 -23.96 3.00
N VAL A 541 1.13 -24.97 3.78
CA VAL A 541 -0.24 -25.50 3.78
C VAL A 541 -0.97 -24.98 5.02
N LEU A 542 -2.12 -24.34 4.81
CA LEU A 542 -3.01 -23.89 5.88
C LEU A 542 -3.18 -24.92 6.98
N LYS A 543 -3.19 -24.46 8.23
CA LYS A 543 -3.31 -25.27 9.46
C LYS A 543 -2.18 -26.29 9.71
N HIS A 544 -1.24 -26.46 8.77
CA HIS A 544 -0.14 -27.42 8.89
C HIS A 544 1.23 -26.73 8.95
N THR A 545 1.62 -26.03 7.87
CA THR A 545 2.97 -25.47 7.69
C THR A 545 2.95 -23.99 7.29
N TYR A 546 1.79 -23.33 7.44
CA TYR A 546 1.57 -21.94 7.10
C TYR A 546 2.57 -20.99 7.77
N SER A 547 3.11 -20.07 6.98
CA SER A 547 3.92 -18.95 7.43
C SER A 547 3.84 -17.79 6.42
N LYS A 548 4.39 -16.63 6.78
CA LYS A 548 4.39 -15.45 5.92
C LYS A 548 5.61 -14.56 6.12
N HIS A 549 5.96 -13.82 5.07
CA HIS A 549 6.84 -12.66 5.13
C HIS A 549 6.05 -11.40 4.81
N HIS A 550 6.33 -10.30 5.51
CA HIS A 550 5.52 -9.09 5.44
C HIS A 550 6.41 -7.83 5.43
N GLY A 551 6.01 -6.85 4.64
CA GLY A 551 6.64 -5.53 4.57
C GLY A 551 5.60 -4.43 4.38
N THR A 552 6.00 -3.18 4.65
CA THR A 552 5.14 -2.00 4.52
C THR A 552 5.84 -0.90 3.72
N ALA A 553 5.05 -0.06 3.07
CA ALA A 553 5.49 1.16 2.42
C ALA A 553 4.75 2.37 2.99
N GLY A 554 5.50 3.39 3.40
CA GLY A 554 4.98 4.64 3.93
C GLY A 554 5.27 5.80 2.99
N ILE A 555 4.33 6.72 2.81
CA ILE A 555 4.42 7.88 1.91
C ILE A 555 3.97 9.15 2.62
N TYR A 556 4.35 10.33 2.09
CA TYR A 556 4.00 11.63 2.69
C TYR A 556 2.53 12.06 2.46
N GLU A 557 1.86 11.50 1.46
CA GLU A 557 0.46 11.78 1.14
C GLU A 557 -0.34 10.47 1.02
N ALA A 558 -1.61 10.47 1.41
CA ALA A 558 -2.39 9.23 1.41
C ALA A 558 -2.44 8.55 0.03
N TRP A 559 -2.22 7.22 -0.01
CA TRP A 559 -2.19 6.42 -1.25
C TRP A 559 -3.51 6.47 -2.04
N SER A 560 -4.62 6.82 -1.39
CA SER A 560 -5.95 6.93 -2.01
C SER A 560 -6.16 8.20 -2.85
N GLN A 561 -5.26 9.19 -2.78
CA GLN A 561 -5.48 10.48 -3.45
C GLN A 561 -5.24 10.43 -4.96
N LYS A 562 -4.40 9.52 -5.45
CA LYS A 562 -4.04 9.44 -6.87
C LYS A 562 -3.70 8.01 -7.30
N PHE A 563 -3.49 7.85 -8.60
CA PHE A 563 -3.04 6.58 -9.14
C PHE A 563 -1.55 6.35 -8.84
N HIS A 564 -1.24 5.15 -8.38
CA HIS A 564 0.10 4.63 -8.17
C HIS A 564 0.30 3.35 -8.98
N VAL A 565 1.56 2.99 -9.27
CA VAL A 565 1.88 1.71 -9.90
C VAL A 565 2.40 0.75 -8.84
N TYR A 566 1.59 -0.24 -8.48
CA TYR A 566 1.94 -1.30 -7.54
C TYR A 566 2.50 -2.49 -8.31
N GLU A 567 3.68 -2.96 -7.93
CA GLU A 567 4.43 -3.96 -8.70
C GLU A 567 5.01 -5.06 -7.83
N VAL A 568 5.01 -6.27 -8.37
CA VAL A 568 5.80 -7.38 -7.85
C VAL A 568 6.63 -8.01 -8.96
N GLU A 569 7.92 -8.18 -8.70
CA GLU A 569 8.81 -9.05 -9.47
C GLU A 569 9.00 -10.36 -8.70
N TRP A 570 8.52 -11.44 -9.29
CA TRP A 570 8.60 -12.79 -8.75
C TRP A 570 9.53 -13.63 -9.61
N SER A 571 10.67 -14.02 -9.02
CA SER A 571 11.69 -14.86 -9.64
C SER A 571 11.82 -16.20 -8.91
N PRO A 572 12.52 -17.18 -9.49
CA PRO A 572 12.81 -18.43 -8.80
C PRO A 572 13.63 -18.25 -7.50
N GLU A 573 14.31 -17.12 -7.29
CA GLU A 573 15.18 -16.89 -6.15
C GLU A 573 14.55 -16.00 -5.07
N LYS A 574 13.82 -14.96 -5.49
CA LYS A 574 13.25 -13.93 -4.59
C LYS A 574 11.98 -13.31 -5.17
N ILE A 575 11.24 -12.67 -4.28
CA ILE A 575 10.11 -11.81 -4.63
C ILE A 575 10.44 -10.39 -4.17
N THR A 576 10.17 -9.39 -5.02
CA THR A 576 10.49 -7.99 -4.79
C THR A 576 9.29 -7.12 -5.13
N TRP A 577 8.89 -6.26 -4.20
CA TRP A 577 7.78 -5.32 -4.35
C TRP A 577 8.30 -3.91 -4.58
N SER A 578 7.69 -3.23 -5.54
CA SER A 578 7.96 -1.82 -5.83
C SER A 578 6.65 -1.06 -5.95
N ILE A 579 6.67 0.21 -5.55
CA ILE A 579 5.57 1.15 -5.77
C ILE A 579 6.16 2.39 -6.42
N ASP A 580 5.59 2.78 -7.55
CA ASP A 580 6.08 3.87 -8.41
C ASP A 580 7.58 3.73 -8.79
N GLY A 581 8.00 2.50 -9.07
CA GLY A 581 9.38 2.18 -9.44
C GLY A 581 10.38 2.12 -8.27
N LYS A 582 9.97 2.50 -7.05
CA LYS A 582 10.79 2.38 -5.85
C LYS A 582 10.58 1.02 -5.18
N GLN A 583 11.65 0.26 -4.98
CA GLN A 583 11.61 -0.98 -4.20
C GLN A 583 11.35 -0.68 -2.72
N TRP A 584 10.35 -1.36 -2.13
CA TRP A 584 9.98 -1.21 -0.72
C TRP A 584 10.23 -2.47 0.10
N PHE A 585 10.03 -3.63 -0.49
CA PHE A 585 10.16 -4.90 0.20
C PHE A 585 10.74 -5.97 -0.72
N SER A 586 11.46 -6.93 -0.14
CA SER A 586 11.85 -8.14 -0.84
C SER A 586 12.01 -9.26 0.16
N THR A 587 11.69 -10.48 -0.28
CA THR A 587 11.90 -11.68 0.51
C THR A 587 12.48 -12.80 -0.32
N SER A 588 13.26 -13.67 0.34
CA SER A 588 13.65 -14.96 -0.23
C SER A 588 12.45 -15.90 -0.21
N LYS A 589 12.39 -16.82 -1.18
CA LYS A 589 11.40 -17.91 -1.17
C LYS A 589 11.59 -18.93 -0.03
N ASP A 590 12.72 -18.88 0.67
CA ASP A 590 13.10 -19.93 1.61
C ASP A 590 12.27 -19.85 2.89
N CYS A 591 11.61 -20.96 3.17
CA CYS A 591 10.98 -21.25 4.44
C CYS A 591 11.62 -22.50 5.08
N SER A 592 11.12 -22.96 6.23
CA SER A 592 11.53 -24.25 6.83
C SER A 592 11.49 -25.38 5.79
N PRO A 593 12.40 -26.38 5.81
CA PRO A 593 12.37 -27.54 4.92
C PRO A 593 11.03 -28.30 4.87
N SER A 594 10.15 -28.06 5.84
CA SER A 594 8.80 -28.64 5.93
C SER A 594 7.73 -27.92 5.10
N CYS A 595 7.96 -26.70 4.59
CA CYS A 595 6.99 -26.08 3.68
C CYS A 595 7.30 -26.47 2.23
N ASP A 596 6.31 -27.17 1.69
CA ASP A 596 6.35 -27.93 0.46
C ASP A 596 6.01 -27.03 -0.76
N SER A 597 5.64 -25.76 -0.50
CA SER A 597 5.51 -24.74 -1.52
C SER A 597 6.28 -23.45 -1.23
N ARG A 598 6.92 -22.94 -2.28
CA ARG A 598 7.85 -21.79 -2.28
C ARG A 598 7.55 -20.81 -3.42
N HIS A 599 6.28 -20.64 -3.81
CA HIS A 599 5.89 -19.91 -5.02
C HIS A 599 6.63 -20.43 -6.26
N THR A 600 6.56 -21.74 -6.48
CA THR A 600 7.08 -22.40 -7.69
C THR A 600 5.95 -22.92 -8.57
N LEU A 601 4.72 -22.47 -8.27
CA LEU A 601 3.50 -22.86 -8.95
C LEU A 601 3.02 -21.66 -9.78
N PRO A 602 2.44 -21.89 -10.96
CA PRO A 602 1.72 -20.85 -11.69
C PRO A 602 0.73 -20.11 -10.80
N MET A 603 0.69 -18.78 -10.91
CA MET A 603 -0.22 -17.93 -10.14
C MET A 603 -1.09 -17.07 -11.06
N PHE A 604 -2.29 -16.71 -10.61
CA PHE A 604 -3.23 -15.86 -11.32
C PHE A 604 -3.51 -14.55 -10.56
N PRO A 605 -3.61 -13.40 -11.24
CA PRO A 605 -4.04 -12.12 -10.66
C PRO A 605 -5.47 -12.12 -10.10
N ILE A 606 -5.65 -11.44 -8.96
CA ILE A 606 -6.92 -11.14 -8.27
C ILE A 606 -6.97 -9.63 -7.92
N LEU A 607 -8.14 -9.02 -8.15
CA LEU A 607 -8.45 -7.64 -7.77
C LEU A 607 -9.77 -7.62 -6.98
N GLU A 608 -9.80 -6.99 -5.80
CA GLU A 608 -11.01 -6.92 -4.99
C GLU A 608 -11.03 -5.73 -4.03
N THR A 609 -12.20 -5.49 -3.44
CA THR A 609 -12.34 -4.67 -2.23
C THR A 609 -13.13 -5.43 -1.16
N GLN A 610 -12.46 -5.80 -0.08
CA GLN A 610 -13.10 -6.31 1.13
C GLN A 610 -13.69 -5.15 1.95
N VAL A 611 -14.75 -5.43 2.72
CA VAL A 611 -15.47 -4.42 3.50
C VAL A 611 -15.90 -4.99 4.85
N GLY A 612 -15.55 -4.31 5.94
CA GLY A 612 -15.90 -4.66 7.31
C GLY A 612 -15.24 -5.94 7.82
N ASP A 613 -15.34 -6.21 9.12
CA ASP A 613 -14.80 -7.40 9.81
C ASP A 613 -13.31 -7.68 9.50
N GLY A 614 -12.80 -8.87 9.86
CA GLY A 614 -11.44 -9.30 9.50
C GLY A 614 -10.32 -8.39 10.05
N TRP A 615 -9.28 -8.19 9.25
CA TRP A 615 -8.12 -7.35 9.61
C TRP A 615 -8.44 -5.85 9.60
N VAL A 616 -9.28 -5.41 8.65
CA VAL A 616 -9.70 -4.01 8.53
C VAL A 616 -10.66 -3.59 9.67
N GLY A 617 -11.33 -4.55 10.30
CA GLY A 617 -12.27 -4.34 11.39
C GLY A 617 -13.63 -3.81 10.91
N ASP A 618 -14.54 -3.55 11.85
CA ASP A 618 -15.90 -3.09 11.54
C ASP A 618 -15.89 -1.79 10.71
N VAL A 619 -16.84 -1.70 9.78
CA VAL A 619 -17.25 -0.41 9.21
C VAL A 619 -17.82 0.49 10.31
N ASP A 620 -17.77 1.79 10.11
CA ASP A 620 -18.44 2.75 10.99
C ASP A 620 -19.96 2.75 10.72
N TYR A 621 -20.71 2.08 11.60
CA TYR A 621 -22.17 2.04 11.56
C TYR A 621 -22.85 3.40 11.81
N THR A 622 -22.12 4.40 12.33
CA THR A 622 -22.63 5.78 12.42
C THR A 622 -22.60 6.51 11.07
N LYS A 623 -21.99 5.89 10.05
CA LYS A 623 -21.86 6.38 8.66
C LYS A 623 -21.09 7.69 8.54
N ARG A 624 -20.23 8.00 9.51
CA ARG A 624 -19.41 9.23 9.55
C ARG A 624 -18.05 9.02 8.92
N TRP A 625 -17.46 7.85 9.17
CA TRP A 625 -16.06 7.56 8.84
C TRP A 625 -15.88 6.49 7.78
N THR A 626 -16.96 5.83 7.35
CA THR A 626 -16.96 4.91 6.21
C THR A 626 -17.71 5.55 5.05
N LYS A 627 -17.08 5.65 3.87
CA LYS A 627 -17.72 6.14 2.64
C LYS A 627 -18.79 5.15 2.20
N GLN A 628 -20.03 5.62 2.04
CA GLN A 628 -21.19 4.75 1.77
C GLN A 628 -21.26 4.23 0.33
N ASP A 629 -20.51 4.85 -0.58
CA ASP A 629 -20.32 4.47 -1.97
C ASP A 629 -18.90 4.94 -2.37
N SER A 630 -18.03 4.02 -2.78
CA SER A 630 -16.63 4.33 -3.12
C SER A 630 -16.04 3.31 -4.09
N ASP A 631 -15.13 3.75 -4.96
CA ASP A 631 -14.50 2.90 -5.97
C ASP A 631 -13.02 2.67 -5.69
N PHE A 632 -12.60 1.41 -5.74
CA PHE A 632 -11.24 1.05 -6.10
C PHE A 632 -11.11 1.09 -7.63
N LEU A 633 -10.24 1.96 -8.14
CA LEU A 633 -10.09 2.20 -9.58
C LEU A 633 -8.78 1.61 -10.10
N VAL A 634 -8.83 0.86 -11.20
CA VAL A 634 -7.66 0.29 -11.87
C VAL A 634 -7.64 0.76 -13.31
N ASP A 635 -6.52 1.37 -13.70
CA ASP A 635 -6.25 1.85 -15.07
C ASP A 635 -5.79 0.69 -15.95
N TRP A 636 -4.80 -0.07 -15.50
CA TRP A 636 -4.35 -1.27 -16.21
C TRP A 636 -3.70 -2.30 -15.29
N VAL A 637 -3.74 -3.55 -15.74
CA VAL A 637 -2.91 -4.65 -15.23
C VAL A 637 -2.01 -5.11 -16.37
N ARG A 638 -0.70 -5.20 -16.12
CA ARG A 638 0.28 -5.66 -17.11
C ARG A 638 1.22 -6.68 -16.50
N VAL A 639 1.41 -7.79 -17.20
CA VAL A 639 2.33 -8.87 -16.80
C VAL A 639 3.44 -8.99 -17.83
N TYR A 640 4.67 -8.98 -17.32
CA TYR A 640 5.90 -9.07 -18.07
C TYR A 640 6.65 -10.35 -17.71
N GLN A 641 7.26 -10.98 -18.70
CA GLN A 641 8.12 -12.16 -18.52
C GLN A 641 9.37 -12.01 -19.41
N LYS A 642 10.30 -12.97 -19.34
CA LYS A 642 11.38 -13.06 -20.33
C LYS A 642 10.79 -13.37 -21.70
N ALA A 643 11.49 -12.96 -22.76
CA ALA A 643 11.03 -13.17 -24.14
C ALA A 643 10.75 -14.64 -24.47
N ASP A 644 11.51 -15.57 -23.89
CA ASP A 644 11.46 -17.03 -24.09
C ASP A 644 10.86 -17.80 -22.90
N GLN A 645 10.32 -17.10 -21.90
CA GLN A 645 9.72 -17.72 -20.70
C GLN A 645 8.60 -18.69 -21.08
N ASP A 646 8.51 -19.81 -20.37
CA ASP A 646 7.46 -20.79 -20.56
C ASP A 646 6.06 -20.22 -20.23
N ARG A 647 5.04 -20.77 -20.90
CA ARG A 647 3.64 -20.38 -20.75
C ARG A 647 2.84 -21.45 -20.03
N VAL A 648 1.93 -21.00 -19.18
CA VAL A 648 1.00 -21.86 -18.45
C VAL A 648 -0.20 -22.18 -19.32
N ARG A 649 -0.61 -23.46 -19.34
CA ARG A 649 -1.79 -23.96 -20.06
C ARG A 649 -2.65 -24.80 -19.12
N PHE A 650 -3.94 -24.88 -19.39
CA PHE A 650 -4.83 -25.69 -18.57
C PHE A 650 -5.94 -26.36 -19.38
N ASP A 651 -6.45 -27.45 -18.81
CA ASP A 651 -7.65 -28.18 -19.20
C ASP A 651 -8.49 -28.43 -17.94
N ASP A 652 -9.68 -27.82 -17.89
CA ASP A 652 -10.64 -27.96 -16.76
C ASP A 652 -11.55 -29.18 -16.93
N LEU A 653 -11.28 -30.03 -17.93
CA LEU A 653 -11.92 -31.32 -18.16
C LEU A 653 -13.43 -31.29 -18.45
N GLU A 654 -13.95 -30.13 -18.80
CA GLU A 654 -15.35 -29.87 -19.16
C GLU A 654 -15.85 -30.76 -20.32
N GLU A 655 -17.17 -30.87 -20.45
CA GLU A 655 -17.82 -31.58 -21.56
C GLU A 655 -17.61 -30.84 -22.88
N GLU A 656 -17.94 -29.54 -22.90
CA GLU A 656 -17.77 -28.69 -24.07
C GLU A 656 -16.42 -27.96 -24.02
N ARG A 657 -15.34 -28.70 -24.27
CA ARG A 657 -13.98 -28.17 -24.14
C ARG A 657 -13.71 -27.08 -25.17
N PRO A 658 -13.09 -25.95 -24.81
CA PRO A 658 -12.59 -25.01 -25.81
C PRO A 658 -11.60 -25.70 -26.75
N ALA A 659 -11.59 -25.32 -28.04
CA ALA A 659 -10.49 -25.65 -28.94
C ALA A 659 -9.13 -25.26 -28.33
N ASN A 660 -8.04 -25.83 -28.85
CA ASN A 660 -6.71 -25.40 -28.45
C ASN A 660 -6.55 -23.88 -28.64
N GLY A 661 -6.08 -23.21 -27.60
CA GLY A 661 -5.89 -21.76 -27.57
C GLY A 661 -4.61 -21.35 -26.85
N ILE A 662 -4.42 -20.05 -26.67
CA ILE A 662 -3.19 -19.51 -26.06
C ILE A 662 -2.97 -19.97 -24.62
N TYR A 663 -4.05 -20.25 -23.87
CA TYR A 663 -3.97 -20.74 -22.48
C TYR A 663 -4.67 -22.08 -22.27
N ARG A 664 -5.38 -22.59 -23.28
CA ARG A 664 -6.16 -23.84 -23.22
C ARG A 664 -5.51 -24.94 -24.04
N LEU A 665 -5.48 -26.16 -23.50
CA LEU A 665 -5.18 -27.38 -24.23
C LEU A 665 -6.37 -28.33 -24.15
N ALA A 666 -6.74 -28.92 -25.29
CA ALA A 666 -7.72 -29.97 -25.39
C ALA A 666 -7.01 -31.30 -25.66
N PRO A 667 -7.51 -32.42 -25.11
CA PRO A 667 -6.98 -33.73 -25.40
C PRO A 667 -7.26 -34.09 -26.87
N VAL A 668 -6.34 -34.83 -27.48
CA VAL A 668 -6.52 -35.43 -28.81
C VAL A 668 -7.20 -36.80 -28.72
N SER A 669 -7.21 -37.42 -27.55
CA SER A 669 -7.88 -38.70 -27.30
C SER A 669 -8.19 -38.85 -25.81
N GLN A 670 -9.32 -39.49 -25.54
CA GLN A 670 -9.75 -39.94 -24.21
C GLN A 670 -10.37 -41.32 -24.39
N ASP A 671 -10.00 -42.26 -23.51
CA ASP A 671 -10.58 -43.60 -23.52
C ASP A 671 -10.86 -44.05 -22.10
N ASN A 672 -11.99 -44.75 -21.94
CA ASN A 672 -12.38 -45.39 -20.68
C ASN A 672 -12.38 -44.43 -19.45
N VAL A 673 -12.69 -43.16 -19.70
CA VAL A 673 -12.95 -42.13 -18.70
C VAL A 673 -14.42 -41.74 -18.74
N ILE A 674 -15.02 -41.56 -17.58
CA ILE A 674 -16.40 -41.09 -17.44
C ILE A 674 -16.42 -39.85 -16.55
N ALA A 675 -17.31 -38.93 -16.88
CA ALA A 675 -17.56 -37.80 -16.02
C ALA A 675 -18.32 -38.26 -14.77
N LYS A 676 -17.75 -37.97 -13.61
CA LYS A 676 -18.44 -38.20 -12.33
C LYS A 676 -19.52 -37.15 -12.09
N THR A 677 -19.31 -35.95 -12.62
CA THR A 677 -20.22 -34.81 -12.48
C THR A 677 -20.06 -33.85 -13.66
N THR A 678 -21.16 -33.19 -14.02
CA THR A 678 -21.23 -32.06 -14.95
C THR A 678 -21.35 -30.72 -14.22
N GLY A 679 -21.26 -30.72 -12.87
CA GLY A 679 -21.38 -29.51 -12.05
C GLY A 679 -22.83 -29.09 -11.74
N ASP A 680 -23.82 -29.79 -12.29
CA ASP A 680 -25.25 -29.45 -12.11
C ASP A 680 -25.83 -29.94 -10.77
N GLY A 681 -25.15 -30.88 -10.10
CA GLY A 681 -25.61 -31.52 -8.86
C GLY A 681 -25.24 -30.72 -7.60
N PRO A 682 -26.12 -30.61 -6.58
CA PRO A 682 -25.81 -29.93 -5.30
C PRO A 682 -24.66 -30.52 -4.47
N ALA A 683 -24.04 -31.63 -4.86
CA ALA A 683 -22.84 -32.15 -4.19
C ALA A 683 -21.54 -31.72 -4.90
N ASP A 684 -21.68 -31.18 -6.11
CA ASP A 684 -20.62 -31.03 -7.10
C ASP A 684 -20.66 -29.67 -7.83
N ASN A 685 -21.63 -28.83 -7.50
CA ASN A 685 -21.82 -27.49 -8.07
C ASN A 685 -20.66 -26.58 -7.63
N LYS A 686 -20.22 -25.66 -8.51
CA LYS A 686 -19.26 -24.57 -8.25
C LYS A 686 -19.45 -23.87 -6.90
N ASN A 687 -20.67 -23.88 -6.38
CA ASN A 687 -21.04 -23.30 -5.10
C ASN A 687 -20.58 -24.15 -3.88
N HIS A 688 -20.29 -25.44 -4.04
CA HIS A 688 -19.97 -26.37 -2.93
C HIS A 688 -18.48 -26.56 -2.68
N PHE A 689 -17.63 -26.25 -3.65
CA PHE A 689 -16.18 -26.29 -3.48
C PHE A 689 -15.69 -24.93 -3.01
N PHE A 690 -15.69 -24.75 -1.69
CA PHE A 690 -15.29 -23.52 -1.03
C PHE A 690 -14.21 -23.83 -0.01
N TYR A 691 -13.02 -23.29 -0.23
CA TYR A 691 -11.94 -23.39 0.74
C TYR A 691 -11.25 -22.04 0.87
N GLY A 692 -11.14 -21.53 2.10
CA GLY A 692 -10.59 -20.21 2.38
C GLY A 692 -11.38 -19.05 1.74
N GLY A 693 -12.63 -19.27 1.34
CA GLY A 693 -13.42 -18.23 0.67
C GLY A 693 -13.39 -18.28 -0.87
N GLN A 694 -12.72 -19.25 -1.49
CA GLN A 694 -12.38 -19.23 -2.93
C GLN A 694 -13.23 -20.20 -3.77
N PRO A 695 -13.92 -19.74 -4.83
CA PRO A 695 -14.55 -20.62 -5.82
C PRO A 695 -13.52 -21.42 -6.60
N ARG A 696 -13.79 -22.71 -6.85
CA ARG A 696 -12.82 -23.61 -7.51
C ARG A 696 -12.91 -23.66 -9.03
N TYR A 697 -14.09 -23.38 -9.61
CA TYR A 697 -14.39 -23.54 -11.05
C TYR A 697 -14.03 -24.94 -11.56
N GLU A 698 -14.23 -25.95 -10.71
CA GLU A 698 -14.00 -27.36 -11.03
C GLU A 698 -15.35 -28.01 -11.27
N ASP A 699 -16.00 -27.55 -12.35
CA ASP A 699 -17.37 -27.91 -12.71
C ASP A 699 -17.44 -29.30 -13.35
N SER A 700 -16.28 -29.93 -13.60
CA SER A 700 -16.18 -31.32 -14.01
C SER A 700 -15.08 -32.09 -13.27
N ARG A 701 -15.35 -33.38 -13.04
CA ARG A 701 -14.36 -34.35 -12.56
C ARG A 701 -14.50 -35.65 -13.34
N LEU A 702 -13.36 -36.20 -13.74
CA LEU A 702 -13.27 -37.46 -14.46
C LEU A 702 -12.84 -38.60 -13.52
N VAL A 703 -13.40 -39.78 -13.75
CA VAL A 703 -13.01 -41.05 -13.10
C VAL A 703 -12.81 -42.11 -14.17
N SER A 704 -12.11 -43.19 -13.82
CA SER A 704 -12.06 -44.37 -14.69
C SER A 704 -13.40 -45.08 -14.74
N ALA A 705 -13.74 -45.69 -15.88
CA ALA A 705 -14.80 -46.68 -15.94
C ALA A 705 -14.31 -48.03 -15.42
N ASP A 706 -14.35 -49.09 -16.24
CA ASP A 706 -14.08 -50.47 -15.79
C ASP A 706 -12.58 -50.82 -15.81
N GLU A 707 -11.84 -50.30 -16.79
CA GLU A 707 -10.38 -50.42 -16.88
C GLU A 707 -9.71 -49.12 -16.38
N PRO A 708 -8.38 -49.00 -16.33
CA PRO A 708 -7.72 -47.70 -16.17
C PRO A 708 -8.03 -46.77 -17.35
N GLY A 709 -8.60 -45.58 -17.07
CA GLY A 709 -8.85 -44.56 -18.10
C GLY A 709 -7.56 -43.91 -18.60
N GLU A 710 -7.59 -43.38 -19.83
CA GLU A 710 -6.48 -42.62 -20.42
C GLU A 710 -6.91 -41.30 -21.06
N ILE A 711 -6.04 -40.29 -20.96
CA ILE A 711 -6.20 -38.98 -21.61
C ILE A 711 -4.89 -38.63 -22.31
N ILE A 712 -4.95 -38.28 -23.59
CA ILE A 712 -3.76 -37.94 -24.39
C ILE A 712 -3.85 -36.51 -24.89
N TYR A 713 -2.80 -35.74 -24.61
CA TYR A 713 -2.57 -34.41 -25.15
C TYR A 713 -1.47 -34.45 -26.20
N LYS A 714 -1.60 -33.65 -27.25
CA LYS A 714 -0.56 -33.41 -28.26
C LYS A 714 -0.12 -31.96 -28.16
N ALA A 715 1.09 -31.73 -27.66
CA ALA A 715 1.69 -30.42 -27.54
C ALA A 715 3.22 -30.56 -27.45
N ASP A 716 3.93 -29.80 -28.30
CA ASP A 716 5.39 -29.78 -28.29
C ASP A 716 5.92 -28.94 -27.13
N GLY A 717 7.04 -29.37 -26.54
CA GLY A 717 7.78 -28.55 -25.57
C GLY A 717 7.09 -28.39 -24.21
N ILE A 718 6.24 -29.34 -23.80
CA ILE A 718 5.75 -29.44 -22.43
C ILE A 718 6.94 -29.79 -21.51
N LYS A 719 7.20 -28.93 -20.53
CA LYS A 719 8.24 -29.15 -19.50
C LYS A 719 7.67 -29.73 -18.21
N GLU A 720 6.42 -29.43 -17.92
CA GLU A 720 5.77 -29.87 -16.69
C GLU A 720 4.29 -30.12 -16.93
N VAL A 721 3.79 -31.13 -16.21
CA VAL A 721 2.38 -31.48 -16.12
C VAL A 721 2.02 -31.58 -14.65
N ARG A 722 0.93 -30.94 -14.26
CA ARG A 722 0.33 -31.00 -12.92
C ARG A 722 -1.09 -31.51 -13.02
N LEU A 723 -1.47 -32.34 -12.06
CA LEU A 723 -2.78 -32.96 -11.93
C LEU A 723 -3.38 -32.48 -10.61
N THR A 724 -4.54 -31.86 -10.69
CA THR A 724 -5.40 -31.66 -9.52
C THR A 724 -6.29 -32.88 -9.38
N THR A 725 -6.15 -33.58 -8.26
CA THR A 725 -6.82 -34.86 -8.03
C THR A 725 -7.58 -34.87 -6.71
N TYR A 726 -8.62 -35.68 -6.66
CA TYR A 726 -9.45 -35.88 -5.48
C TYR A 726 -9.47 -37.34 -5.08
N TYR A 727 -9.19 -37.60 -3.81
CA TYR A 727 -9.27 -38.90 -3.19
C TYR A 727 -10.32 -38.86 -2.11
N LYS A 728 -11.21 -39.83 -2.09
CA LYS A 728 -12.27 -39.90 -1.06
C LYS A 728 -11.69 -39.86 0.35
N THR A 729 -12.44 -39.32 1.29
CA THR A 729 -12.11 -39.43 2.71
C THR A 729 -12.75 -40.66 3.34
N VAL A 730 -12.15 -41.18 4.42
CA VAL A 730 -12.69 -42.32 5.15
C VAL A 730 -14.09 -41.99 5.68
N PRO A 731 -15.14 -42.75 5.30
CA PRO A 731 -16.49 -42.50 5.77
C PRO A 731 -16.58 -42.51 7.30
N GLY A 732 -17.20 -41.46 7.86
CA GLY A 732 -17.40 -41.30 9.31
C GLY A 732 -16.13 -41.00 10.11
N TYR A 733 -14.95 -40.92 9.48
CA TYR A 733 -13.75 -40.43 10.14
C TYR A 733 -13.79 -38.92 10.25
N ARG A 734 -13.51 -38.43 11.45
CA ARG A 734 -13.31 -37.03 11.77
C ARG A 734 -12.13 -36.94 12.73
N ASP A 735 -11.19 -36.05 12.47
CA ASP A 735 -10.08 -35.79 13.38
C ASP A 735 -10.51 -34.86 14.54
N GLY A 736 -9.55 -34.40 15.35
CA GLY A 736 -9.83 -33.47 16.46
C GLY A 736 -10.36 -32.10 16.04
N ASN A 737 -10.35 -31.77 14.75
CA ASN A 737 -10.82 -30.53 14.13
C ASN A 737 -12.04 -30.76 13.22
N ASP A 738 -12.67 -31.94 13.28
CA ASP A 738 -13.79 -32.36 12.43
C ASP A 738 -13.45 -32.44 10.93
N GLU A 739 -12.18 -32.67 10.59
CA GLU A 739 -11.72 -32.86 9.21
C GLU A 739 -11.74 -34.35 8.82
N GLY A 740 -12.05 -34.64 7.55
CA GLY A 740 -11.95 -36.00 7.03
C GLY A 740 -10.48 -36.47 6.94
N LYS A 741 -10.27 -37.74 6.60
CA LYS A 741 -8.93 -38.27 6.31
C LYS A 741 -8.91 -38.94 4.97
N SER A 742 -7.98 -38.55 4.10
CA SER A 742 -7.85 -39.15 2.76
C SER A 742 -7.62 -40.65 2.85
N ILE A 743 -8.33 -41.43 2.01
CA ILE A 743 -8.07 -42.87 1.88
C ILE A 743 -6.66 -43.15 1.38
N ARG A 744 -6.04 -42.22 0.63
CA ARG A 744 -4.68 -42.36 0.07
C ARG A 744 -3.64 -42.64 1.16
N SER A 745 -3.78 -41.97 2.30
CA SER A 745 -2.90 -42.13 3.47
C SER A 745 -3.06 -43.46 4.22
N LEU A 746 -4.02 -44.30 3.81
CA LEU A 746 -4.40 -45.54 4.50
C LEU A 746 -4.44 -46.75 3.55
N LEU A 747 -3.92 -46.60 2.32
CA LEU A 747 -3.89 -47.66 1.33
C LEU A 747 -2.94 -48.78 1.75
N THR A 748 -3.29 -50.00 1.36
CA THR A 748 -2.41 -51.18 1.45
C THR A 748 -1.46 -51.31 0.23
N GLY A 749 -1.64 -50.48 -0.80
CA GLY A 749 -0.82 -50.39 -2.02
C GLY A 749 -0.66 -48.94 -2.53
N LYS A 750 -0.10 -48.76 -3.74
CA LYS A 750 0.03 -47.45 -4.41
C LYS A 750 -1.16 -47.23 -5.36
N LEU A 751 -1.72 -46.02 -5.34
CA LEU A 751 -2.87 -45.65 -6.17
C LEU A 751 -2.70 -44.22 -6.70
N ASP A 752 -1.61 -43.98 -7.42
CA ASP A 752 -1.31 -42.68 -8.03
C ASP A 752 -1.51 -42.75 -9.54
N PHE A 753 -1.85 -41.62 -10.16
CA PHE A 753 -1.87 -41.49 -11.62
C PHE A 753 -0.49 -41.85 -12.21
N THR A 754 -0.43 -42.09 -13.51
CA THR A 754 0.84 -42.20 -14.23
C THR A 754 0.88 -41.19 -15.35
N VAL A 755 1.97 -40.42 -15.43
CA VAL A 755 2.25 -39.53 -16.56
C VAL A 755 3.24 -40.23 -17.48
N MET A 756 2.93 -40.25 -18.77
CA MET A 756 3.80 -40.78 -19.80
C MET A 756 4.03 -39.74 -20.89
N THR A 757 5.18 -39.80 -21.55
CA THR A 757 5.46 -38.95 -22.72
C THR A 757 5.80 -39.79 -23.95
N SER A 758 5.58 -39.21 -25.13
CA SER A 758 5.96 -39.82 -26.39
C SER A 758 6.40 -38.77 -27.42
N VAL A 759 7.34 -39.13 -28.27
CA VAL A 759 7.74 -38.32 -29.44
C VAL A 759 6.77 -38.52 -30.60
N ASP A 760 6.24 -39.73 -30.78
CA ASP A 760 5.48 -40.15 -31.97
C ASP A 760 4.04 -40.58 -31.68
N GLY A 761 3.64 -40.58 -30.40
CA GLY A 761 2.35 -41.07 -29.92
C GLY A 761 2.24 -42.60 -29.90
N LYS A 762 3.32 -43.33 -30.17
CA LYS A 762 3.34 -44.80 -30.26
C LYS A 762 4.18 -45.43 -29.16
N LYS A 763 5.37 -44.89 -28.91
CA LYS A 763 6.27 -45.36 -27.83
C LYS A 763 6.19 -44.44 -26.64
N TRP A 764 5.90 -44.99 -25.47
CA TRP A 764 5.60 -44.22 -24.27
C TRP A 764 6.64 -44.48 -23.18
N ASP A 765 7.21 -43.41 -22.65
CA ASP A 765 8.10 -43.43 -21.49
C ASP A 765 7.31 -42.97 -20.27
N SER A 766 7.36 -43.74 -19.18
CA SER A 766 6.66 -43.43 -17.93
C SER A 766 7.51 -42.58 -17.00
N HIS A 767 6.86 -41.68 -16.25
CA HIS A 767 7.49 -40.78 -15.29
C HIS A 767 6.89 -40.98 -13.89
N GLU A 768 7.74 -40.95 -12.88
CA GLU A 768 7.30 -40.93 -11.47
C GLU A 768 6.73 -39.55 -11.10
N LEU A 769 5.62 -39.55 -10.38
CA LEU A 769 4.97 -38.34 -9.88
C LEU A 769 5.54 -37.93 -8.53
N THR A 770 5.74 -36.63 -8.36
CA THR A 770 5.77 -36.01 -7.03
C THR A 770 4.33 -35.76 -6.59
N VAL A 771 3.99 -36.09 -5.35
CA VAL A 771 2.66 -35.89 -4.78
C VAL A 771 2.74 -34.91 -3.62
N HIS A 772 1.87 -33.91 -3.67
CA HIS A 772 1.69 -32.90 -2.65
C HIS A 772 0.28 -33.08 -2.06
N ASP A 773 0.22 -33.52 -0.80
CA ASP A 773 -1.05 -33.66 -0.09
C ASP A 773 -1.51 -32.25 0.33
N ASN A 774 -2.67 -31.80 -0.15
CA ASN A 774 -3.14 -30.43 0.09
C ASN A 774 -4.00 -30.38 1.37
N PHE A 775 -5.33 -30.27 1.21
CA PHE A 775 -6.28 -30.14 2.31
C PHE A 775 -7.47 -31.08 2.12
N VAL A 776 -8.23 -31.28 3.20
CA VAL A 776 -9.45 -32.08 3.20
C VAL A 776 -10.67 -31.18 3.15
N GLU A 777 -11.59 -31.47 2.24
CA GLU A 777 -12.84 -30.74 2.12
C GLU A 777 -13.87 -31.28 3.13
N PRO A 778 -14.57 -30.38 3.85
CA PRO A 778 -15.58 -30.80 4.83
C PRO A 778 -16.84 -31.37 4.16
N SER A 779 -17.16 -30.92 2.94
CA SER A 779 -18.27 -31.44 2.12
C SER A 779 -18.15 -30.94 0.66
N PRO A 780 -18.08 -31.83 -0.36
CA PRO A 780 -18.08 -33.29 -0.26
C PRO A 780 -16.78 -33.80 0.40
N ALA A 781 -16.84 -35.00 0.97
CA ALA A 781 -15.76 -35.52 1.80
C ALA A 781 -14.63 -36.12 0.94
N TYR A 782 -13.92 -35.27 0.18
CA TYR A 782 -12.71 -35.62 -0.57
C TYR A 782 -11.50 -34.86 -0.04
N ALA A 783 -10.32 -35.46 -0.19
CA ALA A 783 -9.03 -34.84 0.04
C ALA A 783 -8.43 -34.48 -1.32
N ARG A 784 -8.02 -33.21 -1.45
CA ARG A 784 -7.38 -32.70 -2.66
C ARG A 784 -5.89 -33.00 -2.61
N HIS A 785 -5.34 -33.39 -3.74
CA HIS A 785 -3.92 -33.67 -3.92
C HIS A 785 -3.45 -33.07 -5.25
N THR A 786 -2.25 -32.47 -5.24
CA THR A 786 -1.59 -32.02 -6.46
C THR A 786 -0.47 -32.98 -6.79
N MET A 787 -0.51 -33.58 -7.98
CA MET A 787 0.55 -34.48 -8.46
C MET A 787 1.24 -33.85 -9.65
N TYR A 788 2.55 -33.95 -9.78
CA TYR A 788 3.25 -33.32 -10.90
C TYR A 788 4.52 -34.05 -11.33
N VAL A 789 4.89 -33.83 -12.59
CA VAL A 789 6.19 -34.19 -13.18
C VAL A 789 6.82 -32.93 -13.76
N ARG A 790 8.04 -32.61 -13.34
CA ARG A 790 8.88 -31.56 -13.92
C ARG A 790 9.94 -32.15 -14.85
N ASP A 791 10.59 -31.27 -15.60
CA ASP A 791 11.72 -31.59 -16.47
C ASP A 791 11.42 -32.68 -17.50
N LEU A 792 10.19 -32.68 -18.03
CA LEU A 792 9.79 -33.58 -19.09
C LEU A 792 10.70 -33.42 -20.34
N PRO A 793 10.97 -34.52 -21.08
CA PRO A 793 11.87 -34.47 -22.23
C PRO A 793 11.40 -33.45 -23.26
N ALA A 794 12.29 -32.54 -23.68
CA ALA A 794 11.96 -31.50 -24.66
C ALA A 794 11.52 -32.04 -26.04
N SER A 795 11.84 -33.30 -26.34
CA SER A 795 11.42 -34.01 -27.55
C SER A 795 10.01 -34.61 -27.46
N ALA A 796 9.39 -34.61 -26.28
CA ALA A 796 8.02 -35.10 -26.13
C ALA A 796 7.05 -34.18 -26.88
N ALA A 797 6.28 -34.78 -27.80
CA ALA A 797 5.19 -34.14 -28.52
C ALA A 797 3.82 -34.55 -27.97
N TYR A 798 3.80 -35.57 -27.12
CA TYR A 798 2.59 -36.13 -26.51
C TYR A 798 2.78 -36.35 -25.02
N VAL A 799 1.72 -36.08 -24.27
CA VAL A 799 1.58 -36.41 -22.86
C VAL A 799 0.36 -37.31 -22.71
N LYS A 800 0.52 -38.45 -22.04
CA LYS A 800 -0.57 -39.37 -21.70
C LYS A 800 -0.71 -39.42 -20.19
N LEU A 801 -1.93 -39.25 -19.71
CA LEU A 801 -2.33 -39.43 -18.33
C LEU A 801 -3.05 -40.77 -18.22
N MET A 802 -2.58 -41.63 -17.34
CA MET A 802 -3.24 -42.87 -16.99
C MET A 802 -3.82 -42.75 -15.59
N PHE A 803 -5.10 -43.10 -15.46
CA PHE A 803 -5.71 -43.27 -14.14
C PHE A 803 -5.15 -44.52 -13.44
N PRO A 804 -5.11 -44.55 -12.11
CA PRO A 804 -4.62 -45.72 -11.38
C PRO A 804 -5.58 -46.91 -11.50
N LYS A 805 -5.02 -48.12 -11.55
CA LYS A 805 -5.80 -49.36 -11.41
C LYS A 805 -6.25 -49.53 -9.96
N VAL A 806 -7.56 -49.51 -9.71
CA VAL A 806 -8.14 -49.68 -8.36
C VAL A 806 -8.35 -51.14 -7.95
N ASP A 807 -8.43 -52.06 -8.91
CA ASP A 807 -8.66 -53.49 -8.65
C ASP A 807 -7.56 -54.09 -7.75
N GLY A 808 -7.98 -54.75 -6.68
CA GLY A 808 -7.10 -55.31 -5.65
C GLY A 808 -6.57 -54.31 -4.62
N VAL A 809 -6.84 -52.99 -4.76
CA VAL A 809 -6.40 -51.97 -3.80
C VAL A 809 -7.44 -51.81 -2.69
N THR A 810 -6.99 -51.81 -1.43
CA THR A 810 -7.84 -51.56 -0.27
C THR A 810 -7.28 -50.43 0.60
N TYR A 811 -8.13 -49.81 1.40
CA TYR A 811 -7.72 -48.90 2.48
C TYR A 811 -8.20 -49.40 3.85
N ARG A 812 -7.44 -49.09 4.90
CA ARG A 812 -7.75 -49.50 6.27
C ARG A 812 -8.76 -48.55 6.92
N ALA A 813 -9.94 -49.04 7.28
CA ALA A 813 -10.95 -48.25 8.01
C ALA A 813 -11.70 -49.11 9.03
N GLY A 814 -11.85 -48.60 10.27
CA GLY A 814 -12.56 -49.32 11.34
C GLY A 814 -12.01 -50.72 11.65
N GLY A 815 -10.70 -50.94 11.45
CA GLY A 815 -10.06 -52.24 11.63
C GLY A 815 -10.32 -53.27 10.52
N LYS A 816 -10.92 -52.85 9.39
CA LYS A 816 -11.18 -53.68 8.21
C LYS A 816 -10.50 -53.10 6.99
N ASP A 817 -10.30 -53.95 5.98
CA ASP A 817 -9.83 -53.53 4.66
C ASP A 817 -11.06 -53.28 3.79
N VAL A 818 -11.16 -52.07 3.25
CA VAL A 818 -12.27 -51.64 2.40
C VAL A 818 -11.76 -51.50 0.96
N PRO A 819 -12.39 -52.15 -0.04
CA PRO A 819 -12.00 -52.01 -1.44
C PRO A 819 -12.12 -50.56 -1.92
N VAL A 820 -11.14 -50.11 -2.69
CA VAL A 820 -11.22 -48.84 -3.43
C VAL A 820 -11.96 -49.06 -4.74
N VAL A 821 -12.81 -48.13 -5.13
CA VAL A 821 -13.49 -48.13 -6.44
C VAL A 821 -13.06 -46.92 -7.28
N SER A 822 -13.29 -46.97 -8.60
CA SER A 822 -12.86 -45.90 -9.52
C SER A 822 -13.41 -44.52 -9.13
N GLU A 823 -14.61 -44.46 -8.55
CA GLU A 823 -15.22 -43.21 -8.09
C GLU A 823 -14.49 -42.53 -6.91
N ASP A 824 -13.69 -43.30 -6.18
CA ASP A 824 -12.96 -42.79 -5.02
C ASP A 824 -11.71 -41.99 -5.42
N VAL A 825 -11.30 -42.03 -6.70
CA VAL A 825 -10.14 -41.31 -7.27
C VAL A 825 -10.56 -40.53 -8.51
N GLN A 826 -10.39 -39.22 -8.47
CA GLN A 826 -10.91 -38.33 -9.50
C GLN A 826 -9.84 -37.36 -9.98
N LEU A 827 -9.91 -36.97 -11.25
CA LEU A 827 -9.10 -35.92 -11.86
C LEU A 827 -10.00 -34.72 -12.13
N ALA A 828 -9.61 -33.54 -11.64
CA ALA A 828 -10.40 -32.31 -11.78
C ALA A 828 -9.77 -31.31 -12.76
N LYS A 829 -8.44 -31.27 -12.87
CA LYS A 829 -7.74 -30.31 -13.71
C LYS A 829 -6.37 -30.81 -14.12
N VAL A 830 -5.93 -30.39 -15.30
CA VAL A 830 -4.56 -30.58 -15.77
C VAL A 830 -3.95 -29.22 -16.11
N THR A 831 -2.83 -28.89 -15.47
CA THR A 831 -2.07 -27.66 -15.71
C THR A 831 -0.71 -28.01 -16.32
N PHE A 832 -0.27 -27.26 -17.32
CA PHE A 832 0.98 -27.49 -18.05
C PHE A 832 1.86 -26.26 -18.04
N LEU A 833 3.18 -26.49 -18.06
CA LEU A 833 4.16 -25.47 -18.40
C LEU A 833 4.78 -25.82 -19.77
N GLN A 834 4.60 -24.96 -20.76
CA GLN A 834 4.99 -25.20 -22.16
C GLN A 834 5.98 -24.13 -22.67
N LYS A 835 7.01 -24.53 -23.41
CA LYS A 835 7.93 -23.59 -24.08
C LYS A 835 7.20 -22.64 -25.02
N LYS A 836 7.44 -21.33 -24.86
CA LYS A 836 6.79 -20.28 -25.68
C LYS A 836 7.12 -20.33 -27.18
N HIS A 837 8.26 -20.85 -27.62
CA HIS A 837 8.59 -20.90 -29.06
C HIS A 837 8.14 -22.19 -29.78
N ALA A 838 7.47 -23.11 -29.09
CA ALA A 838 7.03 -24.37 -29.70
C ALA A 838 5.83 -24.21 -30.67
N VAL A 839 5.14 -23.06 -30.67
CA VAL A 839 4.00 -22.76 -31.55
C VAL A 839 4.07 -21.27 -31.94
N ASP A 840 3.57 -20.93 -33.13
CA ASP A 840 3.38 -19.53 -33.55
C ASP A 840 2.08 -18.97 -32.94
N TRP A 841 2.20 -17.98 -32.06
CA TRP A 841 1.11 -17.54 -31.17
C TRP A 841 0.38 -16.28 -31.65
N THR A 842 0.86 -15.59 -32.69
CA THR A 842 0.20 -14.36 -33.20
C THR A 842 -1.09 -14.63 -33.99
N ASP A 843 -1.35 -15.89 -34.33
CA ASP A 843 -2.47 -16.33 -35.18
C ASP A 843 -3.59 -17.08 -34.42
N LEU A 844 -3.55 -17.15 -33.09
CA LEU A 844 -4.50 -17.94 -32.33
C LEU A 844 -5.69 -17.10 -31.84
N THR A 845 -6.83 -17.28 -32.51
CA THR A 845 -8.14 -16.75 -32.10
C THR A 845 -8.57 -17.34 -30.74
N PRO A 846 -9.36 -16.60 -29.92
CA PRO A 846 -10.06 -17.17 -28.78
C PRO A 846 -10.77 -18.46 -29.19
N ALA A 847 -10.58 -19.51 -28.39
CA ALA A 847 -11.03 -20.84 -28.74
C ALA A 847 -12.56 -20.93 -28.76
N THR A 848 -13.12 -21.51 -29.82
CA THR A 848 -14.53 -21.92 -29.85
C THR A 848 -14.65 -23.32 -29.22
N PRO A 849 -15.68 -23.62 -28.41
CA PRO A 849 -15.89 -24.95 -27.86
C PRO A 849 -15.95 -26.03 -28.95
N VAL A 850 -15.27 -27.15 -28.70
CA VAL A 850 -15.28 -28.37 -29.49
C VAL A 850 -16.07 -29.40 -28.71
N LYS A 851 -17.05 -30.03 -29.37
CA LYS A 851 -17.79 -31.14 -28.78
C LYS A 851 -16.91 -32.40 -28.78
N PRO A 852 -16.97 -33.23 -27.72
CA PRO A 852 -16.28 -34.51 -27.69
C PRO A 852 -16.73 -35.38 -28.87
N SER A 853 -15.88 -36.32 -29.30
CA SER A 853 -16.26 -37.31 -30.31
C SER A 853 -17.34 -38.30 -29.84
N VAL A 854 -17.62 -38.35 -28.54
CA VAL A 854 -18.71 -39.11 -27.91
C VAL A 854 -19.41 -38.21 -26.87
N PRO A 855 -20.71 -37.90 -27.01
CA PRO A 855 -21.45 -37.10 -26.03
C PRO A 855 -21.46 -37.76 -24.64
N TRP A 856 -21.38 -37.00 -23.54
CA TRP A 856 -21.30 -37.61 -22.21
C TRP A 856 -22.57 -38.36 -21.83
N SER A 857 -23.71 -37.94 -22.39
CA SER A 857 -25.00 -38.63 -22.27
C SER A 857 -25.04 -40.04 -22.89
N GLU A 858 -24.09 -40.37 -23.76
CA GLU A 858 -24.00 -41.67 -24.43
C GLU A 858 -23.00 -42.63 -23.75
N LEU A 859 -22.33 -42.17 -22.69
CA LEU A 859 -21.44 -42.97 -21.85
C LEU A 859 -22.24 -43.55 -20.68
N THR A 860 -22.82 -44.74 -20.85
CA THR A 860 -23.49 -45.44 -19.74
C THR A 860 -22.46 -45.94 -18.72
N PRO A 861 -22.62 -45.67 -17.41
CA PRO A 861 -21.82 -46.34 -16.39
C PRO A 861 -22.10 -47.85 -16.43
N ALA A 862 -21.06 -48.67 -16.26
CA ALA A 862 -21.25 -50.09 -16.01
C ALA A 862 -22.09 -50.24 -14.73
N THR A 863 -23.18 -51.01 -14.86
CA THR A 863 -24.08 -51.32 -13.75
C THR A 863 -23.27 -51.91 -12.59
N PRO A 864 -23.33 -51.35 -11.36
CA PRO A 864 -22.59 -51.90 -10.23
C PRO A 864 -23.03 -53.34 -9.98
N VAL A 865 -22.08 -54.29 -10.02
CA VAL A 865 -22.31 -55.67 -9.60
C VAL A 865 -22.64 -55.64 -8.11
N LYS A 866 -23.91 -55.85 -7.79
CA LYS A 866 -24.43 -55.92 -6.44
C LYS A 866 -23.69 -57.04 -5.68
N PRO A 867 -23.09 -56.81 -4.50
CA PRO A 867 -22.53 -57.89 -3.71
C PRO A 867 -23.66 -58.87 -3.33
N SER A 868 -23.47 -60.15 -3.65
CA SER A 868 -24.37 -61.21 -3.20
C SER A 868 -24.30 -61.32 -1.67
N VAL A 869 -25.33 -60.84 -0.98
CA VAL A 869 -25.52 -61.06 0.46
C VAL A 869 -26.03 -62.49 0.66
N PRO A 870 -25.41 -63.32 1.52
CA PRO A 870 -25.99 -64.60 1.90
C PRO A 870 -27.25 -64.37 2.72
N THR A 871 -28.38 -64.89 2.24
CA THR A 871 -29.65 -64.86 2.97
C THR A 871 -29.66 -65.90 4.08
N SER A 872 -29.91 -65.47 5.33
CA SER A 872 -30.61 -66.32 6.29
C SER A 872 -31.45 -65.47 7.27
N PRO A 873 -32.61 -65.95 7.74
CA PRO A 873 -33.71 -65.11 8.18
C PRO A 873 -33.90 -65.12 9.70
N VAL A 874 -34.14 -63.96 10.31
CA VAL A 874 -35.01 -63.86 11.50
C VAL A 874 -35.81 -62.57 11.43
N ALA A 875 -37.09 -62.72 11.79
CA ALA A 875 -38.20 -61.87 11.44
C ALA A 875 -38.31 -60.52 12.18
N SER A 876 -39.15 -59.70 11.55
CA SER A 876 -39.77 -58.43 11.94
C SER A 876 -40.20 -58.26 13.40
N GLU A 877 -39.94 -57.07 13.96
CA GLU A 877 -40.97 -56.34 14.69
C GLU A 877 -40.80 -54.82 14.55
N LEU A 878 -41.94 -54.17 14.28
CA LEU A 878 -42.13 -52.74 14.04
C LEU A 878 -42.00 -51.93 15.34
N ALA A 879 -41.39 -50.73 15.27
CA ALA A 879 -41.67 -49.65 16.22
C ALA A 879 -41.73 -48.28 15.51
N LYS A 880 -42.88 -47.63 15.71
CA LYS A 880 -43.33 -46.30 15.23
C LYS A 880 -42.66 -45.13 15.97
N PRO A 881 -42.79 -43.88 15.48
CA PRO A 881 -42.06 -42.71 15.97
C PRO A 881 -42.69 -42.10 17.23
N ASN A 882 -41.85 -41.59 18.14
CA ASN A 882 -42.31 -40.93 19.37
C ASN A 882 -42.09 -39.40 19.36
N LYS A 883 -43.26 -38.74 19.40
CA LYS A 883 -43.71 -37.42 19.87
C LYS A 883 -42.75 -36.45 20.60
N ARG A 884 -42.98 -35.18 20.25
CA ARG A 884 -42.73 -33.92 20.98
C ARG A 884 -43.25 -33.94 22.43
N LEU A 885 -42.62 -33.13 23.29
CA LEU A 885 -43.21 -32.56 24.51
C LEU A 885 -43.09 -31.01 24.51
N PRO A 886 -43.98 -30.28 25.23
CA PRO A 886 -44.29 -28.87 24.96
C PRO A 886 -43.83 -27.87 26.04
N ASN A 887 -43.94 -26.59 25.67
CA ASN A 887 -43.88 -25.39 26.52
C ASN A 887 -44.74 -25.45 27.79
N THR A 888 -44.23 -24.84 28.87
CA THR A 888 -45.03 -24.03 29.81
C THR A 888 -44.25 -22.75 30.14
N GLY A 889 -44.90 -21.61 29.95
CA GLY A 889 -44.36 -20.29 30.30
C GLY A 889 -44.92 -19.77 31.62
N VAL A 890 -44.30 -18.73 32.17
CA VAL A 890 -44.98 -17.70 32.99
C VAL A 890 -44.22 -16.38 32.81
N ALA A 891 -44.98 -15.32 32.50
CA ALA A 891 -44.53 -13.93 32.52
C ALA A 891 -44.89 -13.27 33.85
N ILE A 892 -43.99 -12.46 34.45
CA ILE A 892 -44.33 -11.33 35.34
C ILE A 892 -43.21 -10.28 35.23
N GLY A 893 -43.61 -9.01 35.19
CA GLY A 893 -42.78 -7.84 34.89
C GLY A 893 -42.08 -7.15 36.06
N SER A 894 -41.34 -6.12 35.63
CA SER A 894 -40.84 -4.89 36.27
C SER A 894 -40.95 -4.71 37.79
N LEU A 895 -39.84 -4.37 38.47
CA LEU A 895 -39.48 -3.00 38.91
C LEU A 895 -38.22 -3.03 39.83
N VAL A 896 -37.23 -2.21 39.47
CA VAL A 896 -36.53 -1.19 40.29
C VAL A 896 -35.76 -1.56 41.59
N ALA A 897 -34.51 -1.05 41.61
CA ALA A 897 -33.80 -0.32 42.67
C ALA A 897 -32.57 -0.95 43.40
N LEU A 898 -31.49 -0.16 43.26
CA LEU A 898 -30.47 0.24 44.24
C LEU A 898 -29.26 -0.67 44.56
N SER A 899 -28.13 -0.28 43.95
CA SER A 899 -26.88 0.19 44.56
C SER A 899 -26.29 -0.56 45.77
N ALA A 900 -25.04 -1.05 45.63
CA ALA A 900 -23.81 -0.50 46.24
C ALA A 900 -22.73 -1.58 46.45
N GLY A 901 -21.46 -1.21 46.24
CA GLY A 901 -20.38 -1.60 47.16
C GLY A 901 -19.43 -2.74 46.77
N LEU A 902 -18.39 -2.36 46.02
CA LEU A 902 -16.95 -2.60 46.28
C LEU A 902 -16.33 -4.00 46.55
N LEU A 903 -15.16 -4.14 45.91
CA LEU A 903 -13.90 -4.82 46.30
C LEU A 903 -13.64 -6.28 45.87
N GLY A 904 -12.56 -6.45 45.09
CA GLY A 904 -11.57 -7.48 45.40
C GLY A 904 -11.05 -8.36 44.25
N ALA A 905 -10.10 -7.82 43.47
CA ALA A 905 -8.83 -8.41 42.99
C ALA A 905 -8.72 -9.84 42.38
N GLY A 906 -7.96 -9.92 41.27
CA GLY A 906 -7.15 -11.08 40.83
C GLY A 906 -7.48 -11.58 39.41
N VAL A 907 -6.92 -11.00 38.34
CA VAL A 907 -5.74 -11.52 37.58
C VAL A 907 -5.82 -13.04 37.36
N VAL A 908 -6.04 -13.55 36.13
CA VAL A 908 -5.00 -13.82 35.10
C VAL A 908 -5.64 -13.78 33.70
N MET A 909 -5.15 -12.87 32.84
CA MET A 909 -5.30 -12.95 31.38
C MET A 909 -4.27 -13.95 30.82
N ARG A 910 -4.69 -14.87 29.95
CA ARG A 910 -3.82 -15.46 28.94
C ARG A 910 -4.19 -14.88 27.58
N ARG A 911 -3.29 -14.04 27.06
CA ARG A 911 -3.18 -13.65 25.66
C ARG A 911 -2.95 -14.91 24.81
N ARG A 912 -3.61 -15.01 23.67
CA ARG A 912 -3.08 -15.69 22.49
C ARG A 912 -2.92 -14.64 21.39
N ALA A 913 -1.67 -14.20 21.30
CA ALA A 913 -0.96 -13.61 20.16
C ALA A 913 -0.85 -14.66 19.02
N GLU A 914 -0.45 -14.38 17.79
CA GLU A 914 -0.02 -13.22 17.00
C GLU A 914 0.04 -13.72 15.54
#